data_AF-A0A1Z2L612-F1
#
_entry.id   AF-A0A1Z2L612-F1
#
_cell.length_a   1.000
_cell.length_b   1.000
_cell.length_c   1.000
_cell.angle_alpha   90.00
_cell.angle_beta   90.00
_cell.angle_gamma   90.00
#
_symmetry.space_group_name_H-M   'P 1'
#
loop_
_entity.id
_entity.type
_entity.pdbx_description
1 polymer ?
#
loop_
_entity_poly.entity_id
_entity_poly.type
_entity_poly.pdbx_seq_one_letter_code
_entity_poly.pdbx_strand_id
1 'polypeptide(L)'
;MTTAAVAPVRRMVWRAVAQAGLPPEPSARLRGARIVVLGGTPELAGRVAGELRAAGATAVVAGHGETGRAGADWTVGGQPPDGLVDLTTAEPFVPGEHHGYRDALLRSVTALRACYPHWTGTEDADRVFYVAVTYLGGLMGYGDPAGQAPAQPLGGIWAGLAKTLHRELPNCNTRVVDVAPEETGALPSLLARELYRWGLYEVGHRDGRRYSLLAQREEPGPERVRITPGDLVLVSGGGRGIGFEFAKSLAKESGCRIVVTGRQRLPEGSEPWADLTDEEFKGYERDRLVHRAEGEGLADVRADLARVRSLRDLARNMAEVAGAGLDVVYERCDFTAPGQVADLLARLGRPLTGVIHNAGVDTPVRLPKKTDEEFLRTVSTKVDSFVTLFQQVRGLPLKFFCNVGSLTGRLGGMTGQLDYGAANDGLARLGLWARHQVPFPVTTLCWPTWDRVGMIANFEATLRYMTALDVDEGIRCWRTELVTGASGEIGFVGPLGRALGPLQARGYPAAPDLPGFAELLPRIFHLGEPRTQVPGRSLTATVALDRTVAPVLGDFLVGGEEAVPVSLMLENAVRAASWLEPEGGLEPGPLSVEDLTVRVGALRLTGPGFLVRRETTGRYEGARWVVDVRYLPAGAPAGGTEDVLARMRVVHDPERAGRAEPVGRTEGTPAAGTARHLPGTGGPLRWRGLVLPLARWSQDPAGGHLAELRESVAGDLWTAPSVPASRLPLAALENIWRHTARQAPGVDLLTVARLDLAPEGDATAARVRLHGGPDGRDWRVADAGSDRTLLRVTGLAWAPEHLTQ
;
A
#
# COMPACT_ATOMS: atom_id res chain seq x y z
N MET A 1 20.42 2.92 5.99
CA MET A 1 20.18 3.83 4.85
C MET A 1 19.09 4.79 5.28
N THR A 2 19.40 6.07 5.43
CA THR A 2 18.40 7.12 5.47
C THR A 2 17.60 7.02 4.19
N THR A 3 16.31 6.66 4.26
CA THR A 3 15.42 6.71 3.09
C THR A 3 15.47 8.14 2.58
N ALA A 4 16.05 8.34 1.39
CA ALA A 4 16.03 9.66 0.78
C ALA A 4 14.58 10.11 0.67
N ALA A 5 14.26 11.30 1.19
CA ALA A 5 12.92 11.87 1.13
C ALA A 5 12.40 11.94 -0.32
N VAL A 6 13.33 12.05 -1.27
CA VAL A 6 13.11 12.05 -2.71
C VAL A 6 13.78 10.82 -3.32
N ALA A 7 13.08 10.08 -4.18
CA ALA A 7 13.64 8.94 -4.89
C ALA A 7 13.07 8.82 -6.32
N PRO A 8 13.84 8.24 -7.27
CA PRO A 8 13.37 8.07 -8.64
C PRO A 8 12.10 7.23 -8.74
N VAL A 9 11.29 7.57 -9.74
CA VAL A 9 10.05 6.84 -10.04
C VAL A 9 10.23 5.87 -11.20
N ARG A 10 9.35 4.86 -11.26
CA ARG A 10 9.21 3.97 -12.41
C ARG A 10 7.87 4.21 -13.09
N ARG A 11 7.91 4.24 -14.42
CA ARG A 11 6.72 4.25 -15.28
C ARG A 11 6.05 2.87 -15.24
N MET A 12 4.83 2.82 -14.74
CA MET A 12 4.05 1.60 -14.54
C MET A 12 2.71 1.68 -15.28
N VAL A 13 2.36 0.60 -15.97
CA VAL A 13 1.07 0.41 -16.62
C VAL A 13 0.37 -0.78 -15.96
N TRP A 14 -0.95 -0.67 -15.74
CA TRP A 14 -1.72 -1.73 -15.10
C TRP A 14 -2.36 -2.63 -16.15
N ARG A 15 -2.22 -3.94 -15.96
CA ARG A 15 -2.81 -4.95 -16.85
C ARG A 15 -3.69 -5.91 -16.08
N ALA A 16 -4.81 -6.26 -16.69
CA ALA A 16 -5.67 -7.31 -16.17
C ALA A 16 -4.99 -8.68 -16.33
N VAL A 17 -4.88 -9.41 -15.24
CA VAL A 17 -4.27 -10.74 -15.17
C VAL A 17 -5.26 -11.72 -14.58
N ALA A 18 -5.41 -12.88 -15.22
CA ALA A 18 -6.31 -13.92 -14.75
C ALA A 18 -5.89 -14.43 -13.36
N GLN A 19 -6.87 -14.69 -12.52
CA GLN A 19 -6.71 -15.19 -11.16
C GLN A 19 -7.33 -16.59 -11.05
N ALA A 20 -6.97 -17.30 -10.00
CA ALA A 20 -7.66 -18.54 -9.64
C ALA A 20 -9.17 -18.28 -9.46
N GLY A 21 -9.98 -19.22 -9.93
CA GLY A 21 -11.43 -19.18 -9.75
C GLY A 21 -11.82 -19.31 -8.28
N LEU A 22 -13.02 -18.85 -7.95
CA LEU A 22 -13.58 -19.00 -6.60
C LEU A 22 -14.07 -20.44 -6.40
N PRO A 23 -13.99 -20.97 -5.16
CA PRO A 23 -14.74 -22.18 -4.80
C PRO A 23 -16.23 -22.02 -5.15
N PRO A 24 -16.94 -23.10 -5.51
CA PRO A 24 -18.35 -23.04 -5.89
C PRO A 24 -19.24 -22.60 -4.72
N GLU A 25 -18.91 -23.05 -3.51
CA GLU A 25 -19.67 -22.75 -2.30
C GLU A 25 -19.33 -21.35 -1.72
N PRO A 26 -20.30 -20.65 -1.12
CA PRO A 26 -20.05 -19.47 -0.28
C PRO A 26 -19.12 -19.77 0.89
N SER A 27 -18.48 -18.74 1.46
CA SER A 27 -17.68 -18.91 2.67
C SER A 27 -18.56 -19.28 3.87
N ALA A 28 -18.14 -20.25 4.68
CA ALA A 28 -18.84 -20.64 5.91
C ALA A 28 -18.97 -19.48 6.93
N ARG A 29 -18.11 -18.46 6.80
CA ARG A 29 -18.13 -17.24 7.63
C ARG A 29 -19.31 -16.30 7.34
N LEU A 30 -20.01 -16.49 6.21
CA LEU A 30 -21.23 -15.73 5.94
C LEU A 30 -22.37 -16.07 6.91
N ARG A 31 -22.37 -17.27 7.48
CA ARG A 31 -23.42 -17.68 8.42
C ARG A 31 -23.44 -16.78 9.65
N GLY A 32 -24.58 -16.14 9.90
CA GLY A 32 -24.77 -15.20 11.00
C GLY A 32 -24.19 -13.80 10.77
N ALA A 33 -23.53 -13.55 9.63
CA ALA A 33 -23.05 -12.22 9.29
C ALA A 33 -24.24 -11.26 9.05
N ARG A 34 -24.14 -10.04 9.58
CA ARG A 34 -25.15 -8.98 9.36
C ARG A 34 -24.71 -8.09 8.21
N ILE A 35 -25.50 -8.04 7.15
CA ILE A 35 -25.10 -7.36 5.90
C ILE A 35 -26.17 -6.36 5.49
N VAL A 36 -25.75 -5.15 5.16
CA VAL A 36 -26.60 -4.16 4.48
C VAL A 36 -26.22 -4.13 3.01
N VAL A 37 -27.21 -4.27 2.14
CA VAL A 37 -27.10 -4.08 0.69
C VAL A 37 -27.66 -2.70 0.35
N LEU A 38 -26.88 -1.87 -0.33
CA LEU A 38 -27.29 -0.52 -0.75
C LEU A 38 -26.93 -0.26 -2.22
N GLY A 39 -27.59 0.72 -2.86
CA GLY A 39 -27.35 1.07 -4.26
C GLY A 39 -27.95 0.08 -5.26
N GLY A 40 -27.62 0.26 -6.55
CA GLY A 40 -28.17 -0.55 -7.65
C GLY A 40 -29.69 -0.43 -7.82
N THR A 41 -30.28 -1.20 -8.74
CA THR A 41 -31.74 -1.26 -8.88
C THR A 41 -32.38 -2.03 -7.71
N PRO A 42 -33.64 -1.73 -7.34
CA PRO A 42 -34.35 -2.48 -6.29
C PRO A 42 -34.35 -3.99 -6.52
N GLU A 43 -34.50 -4.42 -7.77
CA GLU A 43 -34.52 -5.82 -8.16
C GLU A 43 -33.16 -6.48 -7.92
N LEU A 44 -32.07 -5.82 -8.34
CA LEU A 44 -30.73 -6.35 -8.16
C LEU A 44 -30.38 -6.45 -6.66
N ALA A 45 -30.66 -5.40 -5.89
CA ALA A 45 -30.43 -5.37 -4.45
C ALA A 45 -31.21 -6.48 -3.73
N GLY A 46 -32.47 -6.70 -4.12
CA GLY A 46 -33.31 -7.77 -3.60
C GLY A 46 -32.73 -9.16 -3.87
N ARG A 47 -32.24 -9.42 -5.09
CA ARG A 47 -31.60 -10.70 -5.43
C ARG A 47 -30.30 -10.92 -4.65
N VAL A 48 -29.44 -9.90 -4.54
CA VAL A 48 -28.19 -9.99 -3.76
C VAL A 48 -28.50 -10.30 -2.30
N ALA A 49 -29.43 -9.59 -1.68
CA ALA A 49 -29.84 -9.87 -0.30
C ALA A 49 -30.44 -11.28 -0.15
N GLY A 50 -31.22 -11.74 -1.13
CA GLY A 50 -31.77 -13.10 -1.16
C GLY A 50 -30.68 -14.18 -1.17
N GLU A 51 -29.68 -14.03 -2.03
CA GLU A 51 -28.55 -14.97 -2.13
C GLU A 51 -27.72 -15.01 -0.83
N LEU A 52 -27.46 -13.85 -0.23
CA LEU A 52 -26.75 -13.77 1.05
C LEU A 52 -27.52 -14.46 2.18
N ARG A 53 -28.86 -14.34 2.20
CA ARG A 53 -29.71 -15.08 3.15
C ARG A 53 -29.67 -16.58 2.91
N ALA A 54 -29.66 -17.02 1.65
CA ALA A 54 -29.51 -18.43 1.31
C ALA A 54 -28.15 -19.00 1.79
N ALA A 55 -27.10 -18.18 1.78
CA ALA A 55 -25.80 -18.52 2.38
C ALA A 55 -25.75 -18.43 3.92
N GLY A 56 -26.87 -18.08 4.57
CA GLY A 56 -27.03 -18.04 6.03
C GLY A 56 -26.69 -16.71 6.70
N ALA A 57 -26.50 -15.63 5.94
CA ALA A 57 -26.35 -14.29 6.48
C ALA A 57 -27.72 -13.66 6.84
N THR A 58 -27.72 -12.68 7.73
CA THR A 58 -28.86 -11.78 7.93
C THR A 58 -28.64 -10.55 7.05
N ALA A 59 -29.19 -10.54 5.84
CA ALA A 59 -29.05 -9.44 4.90
C ALA A 59 -30.31 -8.56 4.83
N VAL A 60 -30.16 -7.25 4.73
CA VAL A 60 -31.26 -6.27 4.51
C VAL A 60 -30.91 -5.33 3.35
N VAL A 61 -31.93 -4.83 2.65
CA VAL A 61 -31.75 -3.83 1.59
C VAL A 61 -32.08 -2.46 2.18
N ALA A 62 -31.15 -1.51 2.07
CA ALA A 62 -31.40 -0.13 2.45
C ALA A 62 -32.37 0.53 1.44
N GLY A 63 -33.42 1.20 1.92
CA GLY A 63 -34.47 1.75 1.06
C GLY A 63 -34.02 2.95 0.23
N HIS A 64 -34.29 2.96 -1.07
CA HIS A 64 -33.84 3.98 -2.04
C HIS A 64 -34.33 5.42 -1.78
N GLY A 65 -35.32 5.63 -0.89
CA GLY A 65 -35.96 6.94 -0.62
C GLY A 65 -35.81 7.49 0.81
N GLU A 66 -35.29 6.72 1.77
CA GLU A 66 -35.04 7.17 3.16
C GLU A 66 -33.55 7.43 3.45
N THR A 67 -32.69 6.98 2.54
CA THR A 67 -31.23 7.01 2.66
C THR A 67 -30.64 8.35 2.23
N GLY A 68 -30.00 9.04 3.17
CA GLY A 68 -29.40 10.37 3.00
C GLY A 68 -29.78 11.36 4.11
N ARG A 69 -30.75 11.02 4.98
CA ARG A 69 -31.03 11.78 6.20
C ARG A 69 -30.18 11.26 7.36
N ALA A 70 -29.62 12.20 8.13
CA ALA A 70 -29.10 11.88 9.45
C ALA A 70 -30.20 11.18 10.27
N GLY A 71 -29.92 9.96 10.77
CA GLY A 71 -30.87 9.16 11.56
C GLY A 71 -31.53 7.96 10.85
N ALA A 72 -31.18 7.65 9.59
CA ALA A 72 -31.58 6.38 8.98
C ALA A 72 -31.00 5.19 9.77
N ASP A 73 -31.81 4.15 10.00
CA ASP A 73 -31.37 2.96 10.72
C ASP A 73 -30.53 2.06 9.80
N TRP A 74 -29.21 2.06 10.03
CA TRP A 74 -28.25 1.20 9.32
C TRP A 74 -28.00 -0.12 10.04
N THR A 75 -28.78 -0.41 11.09
CA THR A 75 -28.65 -1.65 11.86
C THR A 75 -29.37 -2.82 11.20
N VAL A 76 -28.93 -4.02 11.54
CA VAL A 76 -29.55 -5.27 11.14
C VAL A 76 -30.01 -5.97 12.40
N GLY A 77 -31.33 -5.99 12.63
CA GLY A 77 -31.91 -6.50 13.87
C GLY A 77 -31.50 -5.68 15.09
N GLY A 78 -31.40 -4.35 14.97
CA GLY A 78 -31.03 -3.45 16.08
C GLY A 78 -29.55 -3.51 16.46
N GLN A 79 -28.69 -4.09 15.62
CA GLN A 79 -27.24 -4.18 15.83
C GLN A 79 -26.44 -3.62 14.65
N PRO A 80 -25.24 -3.05 14.86
CA PRO A 80 -24.38 -2.61 13.78
C PRO A 80 -24.07 -3.74 12.78
N PRO A 81 -24.03 -3.47 11.47
CA PRO A 81 -23.74 -4.48 10.46
C PRO A 81 -22.27 -4.90 10.53
N ASP A 82 -22.03 -6.17 10.18
CA ASP A 82 -20.68 -6.68 9.97
C ASP A 82 -20.17 -6.25 8.58
N GLY A 83 -21.04 -6.05 7.60
CA GLY A 83 -20.57 -5.52 6.31
C GLY A 83 -21.58 -4.77 5.48
N LEU A 84 -21.03 -4.00 4.54
CA LEU A 84 -21.77 -3.23 3.55
C LEU A 84 -21.46 -3.80 2.15
N VAL A 85 -22.50 -4.12 1.40
CA VAL A 85 -22.43 -4.45 -0.03
C VAL A 85 -23.06 -3.30 -0.80
N ASP A 86 -22.20 -2.49 -1.41
CA ASP A 86 -22.55 -1.29 -2.14
C ASP A 86 -22.58 -1.59 -3.64
N LEU A 87 -23.79 -1.65 -4.20
CA LEU A 87 -24.03 -1.91 -5.62
C LEU A 87 -23.86 -0.66 -6.49
N THR A 88 -23.52 0.48 -5.87
CA THR A 88 -23.18 1.77 -6.49
C THR A 88 -24.22 2.24 -7.52
N THR A 89 -23.78 2.62 -8.72
CA THR A 89 -24.59 3.03 -9.88
C THR A 89 -24.45 1.96 -10.97
N ALA A 90 -25.54 1.24 -11.27
CA ALA A 90 -25.55 0.15 -12.25
C ALA A 90 -25.92 0.61 -13.65
N GLU A 91 -26.59 1.77 -13.73
CA GLU A 91 -27.05 2.37 -14.96
C GLU A 91 -25.86 2.79 -15.84
N PRO A 92 -25.94 2.67 -17.17
CA PRO A 92 -24.90 3.15 -18.07
C PRO A 92 -24.63 4.65 -17.93
N PHE A 93 -23.38 5.05 -18.13
CA PHE A 93 -22.97 6.44 -18.05
C PHE A 93 -23.47 7.26 -19.24
N VAL A 94 -24.22 8.32 -18.93
CA VAL A 94 -24.67 9.32 -19.91
C VAL A 94 -24.02 10.66 -19.56
N PRO A 95 -23.10 11.18 -20.39
CA PRO A 95 -22.56 12.52 -20.19
C PRO A 95 -23.67 13.57 -20.18
N GLY A 96 -23.64 14.48 -19.20
CA GLY A 96 -24.71 15.47 -18.97
C GLY A 96 -25.71 15.08 -17.89
N GLU A 97 -25.93 13.78 -17.65
CA GLU A 97 -26.81 13.25 -16.58
C GLU A 97 -26.03 12.67 -15.39
N HIS A 98 -24.69 12.77 -15.45
CA HIS A 98 -23.76 12.21 -14.48
C HIS A 98 -24.00 12.58 -13.01
N HIS A 99 -24.62 13.71 -12.69
CA HIS A 99 -24.77 14.20 -11.30
C HIS A 99 -25.51 13.24 -10.35
N GLY A 100 -26.22 12.23 -10.86
CA GLY A 100 -26.84 11.18 -10.06
C GLY A 100 -25.87 10.37 -9.18
N TYR A 101 -24.56 10.37 -9.48
CA TYR A 101 -23.57 9.74 -8.61
C TYR A 101 -23.49 10.40 -7.22
N ARG A 102 -23.83 11.70 -7.10
CA ARG A 102 -23.68 12.44 -5.84
C ARG A 102 -24.54 11.85 -4.74
N ASP A 103 -25.81 11.58 -5.05
CA ASP A 103 -26.74 10.95 -4.10
C ASP A 103 -26.29 9.54 -3.77
N ALA A 104 -25.85 8.77 -4.77
CA ALA A 104 -25.32 7.42 -4.55
C ALA A 104 -24.09 7.43 -3.64
N LEU A 105 -23.16 8.36 -3.86
CA LEU A 105 -21.96 8.53 -3.05
C LEU A 105 -22.29 8.95 -1.63
N LEU A 106 -23.21 9.92 -1.45
CA LEU A 106 -23.65 10.34 -0.12
C LEU A 106 -24.34 9.22 0.64
N ARG A 107 -25.09 8.32 -0.03
CA ARG A 107 -25.62 7.11 0.62
C ARG A 107 -24.49 6.23 1.15
N SER A 108 -23.47 5.94 0.34
CA SER A 108 -22.30 5.15 0.74
C SER A 108 -21.55 5.79 1.91
N VAL A 109 -21.26 7.09 1.84
CA VAL A 109 -20.59 7.86 2.89
C VAL A 109 -21.40 7.86 4.19
N THR A 110 -22.72 8.04 4.10
CA THR A 110 -23.63 8.00 5.26
C THR A 110 -23.60 6.63 5.93
N ALA A 111 -23.69 5.55 5.15
CA ALA A 111 -23.61 4.18 5.65
C ALA A 111 -22.27 3.90 6.36
N LEU A 112 -21.17 4.32 5.75
CA LEU A 112 -19.83 4.17 6.34
C LEU A 112 -19.67 4.99 7.62
N ARG A 113 -20.20 6.22 7.69
CA ARG A 113 -20.21 7.02 8.94
C ARG A 113 -21.01 6.34 10.05
N ALA A 114 -22.15 5.72 9.72
CA ALA A 114 -22.95 4.98 10.69
C ALA A 114 -22.19 3.74 11.24
N CYS A 115 -21.41 3.08 10.40
CA CYS A 115 -20.58 1.93 10.80
C CYS A 115 -19.30 2.32 11.56
N TYR A 116 -18.79 3.53 11.30
CA TYR A 116 -17.46 3.97 11.72
C TYR A 116 -17.16 3.76 13.22
N PRO A 117 -18.01 4.17 14.19
CA PRO A 117 -17.70 4.02 15.60
C PRO A 117 -17.48 2.56 16.01
N HIS A 118 -18.31 1.65 15.48
CA HIS A 118 -18.25 0.23 15.79
C HIS A 118 -17.08 -0.45 15.08
N TRP A 119 -16.82 -0.08 13.83
CA TRP A 119 -15.75 -0.68 13.04
C TRP A 119 -14.36 -0.20 13.45
N THR A 120 -14.20 1.03 13.95
CA THR A 120 -12.90 1.48 14.51
C THR A 120 -12.50 0.73 15.78
N GLY A 121 -13.48 0.25 16.56
CA GLY A 121 -13.23 -0.43 17.83
C GLY A 121 -13.02 -1.93 17.70
N THR A 122 -13.16 -2.51 16.51
CA THR A 122 -12.96 -3.95 16.33
C THR A 122 -11.49 -4.29 16.26
N GLU A 123 -11.07 -5.32 16.97
CA GLU A 123 -9.75 -5.94 16.81
C GLU A 123 -9.77 -7.09 15.80
N ASP A 124 -10.96 -7.56 15.40
CA ASP A 124 -11.13 -8.69 14.49
C ASP A 124 -10.83 -8.27 13.05
N ALA A 125 -9.77 -8.85 12.49
CA ALA A 125 -9.27 -8.53 11.16
C ALA A 125 -10.06 -9.21 10.02
N ASP A 126 -11.04 -10.04 10.32
CA ASP A 126 -11.79 -10.85 9.36
C ASP A 126 -13.30 -10.56 9.39
N ARG A 127 -13.81 -9.99 10.49
CA ARG A 127 -15.25 -9.76 10.71
C ARG A 127 -15.86 -8.71 9.80
N VAL A 128 -15.31 -7.49 9.80
CA VAL A 128 -15.98 -6.33 9.19
C VAL A 128 -15.49 -6.02 7.77
N PHE A 129 -16.40 -5.60 6.88
CA PHE A 129 -16.05 -5.40 5.48
C PHE A 129 -16.88 -4.34 4.73
N TYR A 130 -16.28 -3.75 3.69
CA TYR A 130 -16.95 -2.91 2.70
C TYR A 130 -16.66 -3.44 1.28
N VAL A 131 -17.73 -3.75 0.53
CA VAL A 131 -17.63 -4.14 -0.87
C VAL A 131 -18.28 -3.10 -1.76
N ALA A 132 -17.55 -2.62 -2.76
CA ALA A 132 -18.09 -1.81 -3.85
C ALA A 132 -18.21 -2.64 -5.13
N VAL A 133 -19.38 -2.65 -5.76
CA VAL A 133 -19.58 -3.24 -7.08
C VAL A 133 -19.43 -2.16 -8.15
N THR A 134 -18.66 -2.45 -9.19
CA THR A 134 -18.46 -1.54 -10.32
C THR A 134 -18.82 -2.22 -11.65
N TYR A 135 -19.15 -1.41 -12.66
CA TYR A 135 -19.58 -1.89 -13.98
C TYR A 135 -18.64 -1.34 -15.06
N LEU A 136 -17.35 -1.63 -14.91
CA LEU A 136 -16.24 -1.19 -15.77
C LEU A 136 -15.83 -2.24 -16.81
N GLY A 137 -16.66 -3.28 -17.02
CA GLY A 137 -16.47 -4.28 -18.07
C GLY A 137 -15.75 -5.56 -17.63
N GLY A 138 -15.67 -5.81 -16.32
CA GLY A 138 -15.11 -7.03 -15.72
C GLY A 138 -13.58 -7.11 -15.74
N LEU A 139 -12.93 -6.05 -16.23
CA LEU A 139 -11.47 -5.89 -16.31
C LEU A 139 -11.05 -4.55 -15.71
N MET A 140 -11.86 -4.03 -14.79
CA MET A 140 -11.61 -2.81 -14.03
C MET A 140 -11.38 -1.61 -14.97
N GLY A 141 -11.98 -1.58 -16.15
CA GLY A 141 -11.78 -0.54 -17.17
C GLY A 141 -10.47 -0.63 -17.98
N TYR A 142 -9.62 -1.63 -17.72
CA TYR A 142 -8.36 -1.85 -18.45
C TYR A 142 -8.47 -2.87 -19.58
N GLY A 143 -9.61 -3.52 -19.72
CA GLY A 143 -9.85 -4.53 -20.75
C GLY A 143 -10.05 -3.91 -22.12
N ASP A 144 -9.13 -4.19 -23.05
CA ASP A 144 -9.31 -3.90 -24.49
C ASP A 144 -9.28 -5.17 -25.36
N PRO A 145 -10.26 -6.10 -25.28
CA PRO A 145 -10.36 -7.18 -26.27
C PRO A 145 -11.13 -6.76 -27.53
N ALA A 146 -11.92 -5.69 -27.46
CA ALA A 146 -12.90 -5.32 -28.50
C ALA A 146 -13.06 -3.80 -28.73
N GLY A 147 -12.18 -2.95 -28.15
CA GLY A 147 -12.28 -1.50 -28.29
C GLY A 147 -13.48 -0.84 -27.58
N GLN A 148 -14.14 -1.54 -26.66
CA GLN A 148 -15.34 -1.04 -25.97
C GLN A 148 -15.00 -0.21 -24.74
N ALA A 149 -15.65 0.93 -24.58
CA ALA A 149 -15.52 1.76 -23.40
C ALA A 149 -16.16 1.10 -22.16
N PRO A 150 -15.68 1.38 -20.93
CA PRO A 150 -16.39 1.03 -19.70
C PRO A 150 -17.82 1.57 -19.73
N ALA A 151 -18.82 0.74 -19.38
CA ALA A 151 -20.23 1.12 -19.40
C ALA A 151 -20.55 2.21 -18.36
N GLN A 152 -19.93 2.14 -17.18
CA GLN A 152 -20.11 3.12 -16.11
C GLN A 152 -18.76 3.52 -15.49
N PRO A 153 -17.99 4.45 -16.10
CA PRO A 153 -16.71 4.93 -15.57
C PRO A 153 -16.79 5.55 -14.17
N LEU A 154 -17.94 6.04 -13.72
CA LEU A 154 -18.06 6.63 -12.38
C LEU A 154 -17.89 5.60 -11.26
N GLY A 155 -17.93 4.29 -11.56
CA GLY A 155 -17.56 3.22 -10.62
C GLY A 155 -16.17 3.41 -10.00
N GLY A 156 -15.26 4.12 -10.70
CA GLY A 156 -13.96 4.52 -10.15
C GLY A 156 -14.03 5.31 -8.84
N ILE A 157 -15.10 6.06 -8.61
CA ILE A 157 -15.31 6.82 -7.36
C ILE A 157 -15.33 5.87 -6.16
N TRP A 158 -16.12 4.81 -6.23
CA TRP A 158 -16.21 3.83 -5.14
C TRP A 158 -14.99 2.94 -5.06
N ALA A 159 -14.34 2.63 -6.19
CA ALA A 159 -13.10 1.88 -6.18
C ALA A 159 -11.98 2.64 -5.43
N GLY A 160 -11.79 3.94 -5.71
CA GLY A 160 -10.83 4.78 -5.00
C GLY A 160 -11.16 4.97 -3.51
N LEU A 161 -12.45 5.08 -3.18
CA LEU A 161 -12.93 5.12 -1.80
C LEU A 161 -12.58 3.82 -1.05
N ALA A 162 -12.97 2.67 -1.59
CA ALA A 162 -12.74 1.35 -1.00
C ALA A 162 -11.25 1.09 -0.77
N LYS A 163 -10.41 1.45 -1.74
CA LYS A 163 -8.96 1.32 -1.66
C LYS A 163 -8.32 2.22 -0.61
N THR A 164 -8.99 3.27 -0.14
CA THR A 164 -8.45 4.18 0.90
C THR A 164 -9.01 3.89 2.30
N LEU A 165 -10.13 3.15 2.41
CA LEU A 165 -10.86 2.96 3.66
C LEU A 165 -10.03 2.37 4.80
N HIS A 166 -9.12 1.45 4.50
CA HIS A 166 -8.25 0.78 5.47
C HIS A 166 -7.33 1.75 6.23
N ARG A 167 -7.15 2.99 5.76
CA ARG A 167 -6.37 4.04 6.45
C ARG A 167 -7.06 4.59 7.70
N GLU A 168 -8.38 4.50 7.74
CA GLU A 168 -9.18 4.92 8.89
C GLU A 168 -9.80 3.73 9.62
N LEU A 169 -10.07 2.64 8.89
CA LEU A 169 -10.65 1.40 9.40
C LEU A 169 -9.69 0.22 9.12
N PRO A 170 -8.58 0.11 9.87
CA PRO A 170 -7.48 -0.81 9.56
C PRO A 170 -7.84 -2.31 9.64
N ASN A 171 -8.95 -2.64 10.28
CA ASN A 171 -9.49 -4.01 10.39
C ASN A 171 -10.73 -4.22 9.48
N CYS A 172 -11.08 -3.24 8.64
CA CYS A 172 -12.11 -3.39 7.63
C CYS A 172 -11.52 -3.98 6.35
N ASN A 173 -12.02 -5.14 5.96
CA ASN A 173 -11.69 -5.74 4.68
C ASN A 173 -12.42 -4.99 3.57
N THR A 174 -11.68 -4.49 2.59
CA THR A 174 -12.29 -3.86 1.42
C THR A 174 -12.16 -4.72 0.17
N ARG A 175 -13.15 -4.65 -0.70
CA ARG A 175 -13.09 -5.25 -2.03
C ARG A 175 -13.90 -4.43 -3.03
N VAL A 176 -13.38 -4.34 -4.24
CA VAL A 176 -14.06 -3.84 -5.42
C VAL A 176 -14.31 -5.04 -6.33
N VAL A 177 -15.58 -5.30 -6.63
CA VAL A 177 -15.99 -6.36 -7.55
C VAL A 177 -16.46 -5.71 -8.83
N ASP A 178 -15.61 -5.72 -9.84
CA ASP A 178 -15.95 -5.25 -11.17
C ASP A 178 -16.62 -6.36 -11.98
N VAL A 179 -17.74 -6.06 -12.62
CA VAL A 179 -18.47 -7.03 -13.45
C VAL A 179 -18.64 -6.55 -14.87
N ALA A 180 -18.52 -7.49 -15.81
CA ALA A 180 -18.91 -7.27 -17.19
C ALA A 180 -20.44 -7.32 -17.34
N PRO A 181 -21.03 -6.67 -18.37
CA PRO A 181 -22.47 -6.70 -18.60
C PRO A 181 -23.08 -8.10 -18.58
N GLU A 182 -22.42 -9.07 -19.21
CA GLU A 182 -22.80 -10.48 -19.28
C GLU A 182 -22.78 -11.19 -17.90
N GLU A 183 -22.00 -10.72 -16.93
CA GLU A 183 -21.90 -11.29 -15.59
C GLU A 183 -22.94 -10.73 -14.61
N THR A 184 -23.67 -9.65 -14.97
CA THR A 184 -24.64 -8.97 -14.09
C THR A 184 -25.75 -9.93 -13.61
N GLY A 185 -26.09 -10.94 -14.43
CA GLY A 185 -27.02 -12.00 -14.04
C GLY A 185 -26.51 -12.86 -12.88
N ALA A 186 -25.21 -13.18 -12.88
CA ALA A 186 -24.56 -14.04 -11.88
C ALA A 186 -24.06 -13.28 -10.64
N LEU A 187 -24.06 -11.94 -10.67
CA LEU A 187 -23.55 -11.08 -9.60
C LEU A 187 -23.97 -11.46 -8.17
N PRO A 188 -25.25 -11.82 -7.87
CA PRO A 188 -25.63 -12.27 -6.53
C PRO A 188 -24.79 -13.44 -6.02
N SER A 189 -24.67 -14.51 -6.83
CA SER A 189 -23.89 -15.70 -6.48
C SER A 189 -22.39 -15.42 -6.41
N LEU A 190 -21.88 -14.54 -7.29
CA LEU A 190 -20.49 -14.10 -7.26
C LEU A 190 -20.15 -13.37 -5.96
N LEU A 191 -21.01 -12.45 -5.51
CA LEU A 191 -20.82 -11.75 -4.24
C LEU A 191 -20.82 -12.71 -3.05
N ALA A 192 -21.79 -13.63 -2.97
CA ALA A 192 -21.82 -14.64 -1.92
C ALA A 192 -20.54 -15.51 -1.90
N ARG A 193 -19.91 -15.73 -3.06
CA ARG A 193 -18.64 -16.46 -3.16
C ARG A 193 -17.40 -15.60 -2.91
N GLU A 194 -17.44 -14.29 -3.13
CA GLU A 194 -16.31 -13.39 -2.87
C GLU A 194 -16.17 -13.00 -1.39
N LEU A 195 -17.29 -12.83 -0.68
CA LEU A 195 -17.28 -12.38 0.71
C LEU A 195 -16.56 -13.36 1.65
N TYR A 196 -15.81 -12.82 2.61
CA TYR A 196 -14.94 -13.57 3.53
C TYR A 196 -13.86 -14.42 2.83
N ARG A 197 -13.45 -14.02 1.63
CA ARG A 197 -12.27 -14.54 0.93
C ARG A 197 -11.30 -13.40 0.64
N TRP A 198 -10.87 -12.72 1.69
CA TRP A 198 -10.09 -11.49 1.62
C TRP A 198 -8.68 -11.72 1.08
N GLY A 199 -8.04 -10.63 0.64
CA GLY A 199 -6.86 -10.64 -0.22
C GLY A 199 -7.03 -9.51 -1.21
N LEU A 200 -6.86 -9.80 -2.50
CA LEU A 200 -6.96 -8.83 -3.60
C LEU A 200 -8.11 -7.82 -3.44
N TYR A 201 -7.76 -6.54 -3.55
CA TYR A 201 -8.67 -5.40 -3.39
C TYR A 201 -9.57 -5.21 -4.59
N GLU A 202 -9.02 -5.28 -5.80
CA GLU A 202 -9.74 -5.02 -7.02
C GLU A 202 -9.77 -6.30 -7.86
N VAL A 203 -10.97 -6.84 -8.07
CA VAL A 203 -11.19 -8.08 -8.81
C VAL A 203 -12.28 -7.89 -9.84
N GLY A 204 -12.06 -8.47 -11.02
CA GLY A 204 -12.97 -8.37 -12.15
C GLY A 204 -13.52 -9.74 -12.53
N HIS A 205 -14.78 -9.79 -12.93
CA HIS A 205 -15.41 -10.99 -13.46
C HIS A 205 -15.86 -10.73 -14.90
N ARG A 206 -15.38 -11.57 -15.81
CA ARG A 206 -15.69 -11.53 -17.24
C ARG A 206 -15.52 -12.92 -17.85
N ASP A 207 -16.46 -13.33 -18.72
CA ASP A 207 -16.43 -14.62 -19.43
C ASP A 207 -16.24 -15.82 -18.48
N GLY A 208 -16.87 -15.79 -17.30
CA GLY A 208 -16.75 -16.81 -16.25
C GLY A 208 -15.38 -16.87 -15.57
N ARG A 209 -14.49 -15.90 -15.82
CA ARG A 209 -13.12 -15.84 -15.30
C ARG A 209 -12.96 -14.67 -14.35
N ARG A 210 -12.09 -14.87 -13.36
CA ARG A 210 -11.70 -13.86 -12.37
C ARG A 210 -10.38 -13.20 -12.77
N TYR A 211 -10.30 -11.89 -12.63
CA TYR A 211 -9.13 -11.07 -12.96
C TYR A 211 -8.74 -10.16 -11.80
N SER A 212 -7.50 -9.69 -11.79
CA SER A 212 -7.04 -8.57 -10.98
C SER A 212 -6.04 -7.74 -11.77
N LEU A 213 -5.53 -6.64 -11.22
CA LEU A 213 -4.59 -5.75 -11.89
C LEU A 213 -3.18 -5.96 -11.38
N LEU A 214 -2.23 -6.18 -12.30
CA LEU A 214 -0.81 -6.21 -12.01
C LEU A 214 -0.14 -4.98 -12.63
N ALA A 215 0.68 -4.29 -11.84
CA ALA A 215 1.54 -3.23 -12.35
C ALA A 215 2.71 -3.84 -13.12
N GLN A 216 2.96 -3.36 -14.34
CA GLN A 216 4.08 -3.75 -15.17
C GLN A 216 4.92 -2.54 -15.53
N ARG A 217 6.25 -2.69 -15.49
CA ARG A 217 7.13 -1.64 -15.97
C ARG A 217 7.10 -1.61 -17.49
N GLU A 218 6.91 -0.43 -18.05
CA GLU A 218 6.97 -0.22 -19.49
C GLU A 218 7.72 1.05 -19.81
N GLU A 219 8.65 0.97 -20.75
CA GLU A 219 9.34 2.14 -21.28
C GLU A 219 8.41 2.95 -22.20
N PRO A 220 8.57 4.28 -22.27
CA PRO A 220 7.78 5.12 -23.15
C PRO A 220 8.04 4.78 -24.62
N GLY A 221 7.01 4.98 -25.45
CA GLY A 221 7.10 4.78 -26.90
C GLY A 221 7.90 5.88 -27.62
N PRO A 222 7.96 5.86 -28.97
CA PRO A 222 8.53 6.94 -29.76
C PRO A 222 7.64 8.18 -29.73
N GLU A 223 8.21 9.35 -30.02
CA GLU A 223 7.48 10.62 -30.15
C GLU A 223 6.48 10.60 -31.32
N ARG A 224 5.24 11.04 -31.06
CA ARG A 224 4.12 11.08 -32.03
C ARG A 224 3.39 12.42 -32.06
N VAL A 225 3.47 13.20 -30.99
CA VAL A 225 2.81 14.50 -30.85
C VAL A 225 3.87 15.59 -30.94
N ARG A 226 3.64 16.56 -31.83
CA ARG A 226 4.48 17.76 -31.96
C ARG A 226 3.73 18.99 -31.48
N ILE A 227 4.34 19.70 -30.53
CA ILE A 227 3.84 20.97 -29.99
C ILE A 227 4.73 22.09 -30.54
N THR A 228 4.10 23.16 -31.00
CA THR A 228 4.69 24.23 -31.81
C THR A 228 4.23 25.58 -31.29
N PRO A 229 4.88 26.70 -31.67
CA PRO A 229 4.37 28.04 -31.36
C PRO A 229 2.95 28.31 -31.90
N GLY A 230 2.54 27.53 -32.91
CA GLY A 230 1.21 27.54 -33.51
C GLY A 230 0.13 26.83 -32.69
N ASP A 231 0.43 26.34 -31.48
CA ASP A 231 -0.51 25.66 -30.61
C ASP A 231 -1.07 26.58 -29.51
N LEU A 232 -2.31 26.27 -29.09
CA LEU A 232 -2.97 26.82 -27.91
C LEU A 232 -3.31 25.68 -26.95
N VAL A 233 -2.80 25.76 -25.73
CA VAL A 233 -3.00 24.76 -24.68
C VAL A 233 -3.75 25.35 -23.49
N LEU A 234 -4.80 24.66 -23.06
CA LEU A 234 -5.57 25.02 -21.86
C LEU A 234 -5.12 24.17 -20.66
N VAL A 235 -4.81 24.81 -19.54
CA VAL A 235 -4.45 24.14 -18.28
C VAL A 235 -5.47 24.48 -17.20
N SER A 236 -6.34 23.51 -16.86
CA SER A 236 -7.31 23.69 -15.78
C SER A 236 -6.60 23.69 -14.43
N GLY A 237 -6.84 24.69 -13.58
CA GLY A 237 -6.11 24.80 -12.30
C GLY A 237 -4.60 24.98 -12.48
N GLY A 238 -4.18 25.66 -13.54
CA GLY A 238 -2.77 25.82 -13.94
C GLY A 238 -2.04 27.01 -13.33
N GLY A 239 -2.71 27.87 -12.56
CA GLY A 239 -2.08 29.07 -12.00
C GLY A 239 -1.08 28.80 -10.86
N ARG A 240 -1.05 27.57 -10.32
CA ARG A 240 -0.30 27.19 -9.12
C ARG A 240 0.16 25.74 -9.15
N GLY A 241 1.16 25.41 -8.32
CA GLY A 241 1.63 24.04 -8.11
C GLY A 241 2.06 23.35 -9.41
N ILE A 242 1.81 22.04 -9.50
CA ILE A 242 2.26 21.20 -10.61
C ILE A 242 1.70 21.67 -11.96
N GLY A 243 0.45 22.13 -12.01
CA GLY A 243 -0.15 22.65 -13.23
C GLY A 243 0.56 23.89 -13.78
N PHE A 244 1.10 24.73 -12.89
CA PHE A 244 1.92 25.88 -13.29
C PHE A 244 3.28 25.45 -13.80
N GLU A 245 3.94 24.48 -13.15
CA GLU A 245 5.22 23.94 -13.63
C GLU A 245 5.08 23.31 -15.03
N PHE A 246 4.00 22.59 -15.30
CA PHE A 246 3.69 22.08 -16.64
C PHE A 246 3.48 23.20 -17.66
N ALA A 247 2.72 24.24 -17.30
CA ALA A 247 2.50 25.39 -18.17
C ALA A 247 3.83 26.11 -18.49
N LYS A 248 4.59 26.47 -17.46
CA LYS A 248 5.87 27.16 -17.59
C LYS A 248 6.87 26.36 -18.42
N SER A 249 7.03 25.06 -18.14
CA SER A 249 7.91 24.17 -18.90
C SER A 249 7.51 24.10 -20.37
N LEU A 250 6.22 23.90 -20.66
CA LEU A 250 5.74 23.75 -22.03
C LEU A 250 5.84 25.04 -22.85
N ALA A 251 5.52 26.19 -22.25
CA ALA A 251 5.63 27.49 -22.90
C ALA A 251 7.10 27.79 -23.24
N LYS A 252 8.00 27.52 -22.29
CA LYS A 252 9.45 27.73 -22.47
C LYS A 252 10.03 26.89 -23.61
N GLU A 253 9.60 25.64 -23.74
CA GLU A 253 10.19 24.71 -24.72
C GLU A 253 9.58 24.82 -26.12
N SER A 254 8.25 25.02 -26.21
CA SER A 254 7.55 24.99 -27.50
C SER A 254 7.20 26.38 -28.04
N GLY A 255 7.24 27.42 -27.20
CA GLY A 255 6.76 28.75 -27.54
C GLY A 255 5.25 28.83 -27.77
N CYS A 256 4.48 27.78 -27.43
CA CYS A 256 3.03 27.78 -27.59
C CYS A 256 2.36 28.74 -26.61
N ARG A 257 1.16 29.20 -26.96
CA ARG A 257 0.33 29.98 -26.03
C ARG A 257 -0.33 29.06 -25.03
N ILE A 258 -0.28 29.42 -23.75
CA ILE A 258 -0.90 28.65 -22.68
C ILE A 258 -1.89 29.50 -21.91
N VAL A 259 -3.10 28.96 -21.73
CA VAL A 259 -4.14 29.56 -20.91
C VAL A 259 -4.22 28.75 -19.62
N VAL A 260 -3.73 29.31 -18.52
CA VAL A 260 -3.90 28.74 -17.19
C VAL A 260 -5.17 29.29 -16.56
N THR A 261 -5.88 28.46 -15.80
CA THR A 261 -7.14 28.90 -15.19
C THR A 261 -7.23 28.63 -13.70
N GLY A 262 -8.15 29.34 -13.06
CA GLY A 262 -8.54 29.14 -11.67
C GLY A 262 -9.87 29.81 -11.35
N ARG A 263 -10.39 29.56 -10.14
CA ARG A 263 -11.65 30.16 -9.66
C ARG A 263 -11.47 31.58 -9.11
N GLN A 264 -10.26 31.92 -8.71
CA GLN A 264 -9.95 33.18 -8.06
C GLN A 264 -9.80 34.31 -9.09
N ARG A 265 -10.00 35.56 -8.67
CA ARG A 265 -9.59 36.72 -9.47
C ARG A 265 -8.07 36.87 -9.34
N LEU A 266 -7.39 37.19 -10.45
CA LEU A 266 -5.97 37.54 -10.41
C LEU A 266 -5.81 38.83 -9.58
N PRO A 267 -4.91 38.87 -8.58
CA PRO A 267 -4.63 40.09 -7.83
C PRO A 267 -4.19 41.23 -8.74
N GLU A 268 -4.55 42.46 -8.38
CA GLU A 268 -4.22 43.66 -9.17
C GLU A 268 -2.87 44.28 -8.75
N GLY A 269 -2.27 43.78 -7.66
CA GLY A 269 -1.02 44.29 -7.09
C GLY A 269 -1.21 45.43 -6.08
N SER A 270 -2.45 45.89 -5.88
CA SER A 270 -2.78 46.89 -4.85
C SER A 270 -2.98 46.28 -3.46
N GLU A 271 -3.01 44.95 -3.37
CA GLU A 271 -3.23 44.22 -2.13
C GLU A 271 -2.01 44.34 -1.19
N PRO A 272 -2.21 44.57 0.12
CA PRO A 272 -1.13 44.89 1.06
C PRO A 272 -0.15 43.72 1.29
N TRP A 273 -0.51 42.51 0.87
CA TRP A 273 0.31 41.32 0.99
C TRP A 273 0.98 40.88 -0.33
N ALA A 274 0.67 41.53 -1.45
CA ALA A 274 1.10 41.08 -2.78
C ALA A 274 2.63 41.08 -2.93
N ASP A 275 3.28 42.18 -2.53
CA ASP A 275 4.72 42.41 -2.70
C ASP A 275 5.56 42.10 -1.45
N LEU A 276 4.94 41.59 -0.38
CA LEU A 276 5.68 41.20 0.82
C LEU A 276 6.69 40.11 0.47
N THR A 277 7.87 40.14 1.10
CA THR A 277 8.80 39.01 1.12
C THR A 277 8.20 37.84 1.91
N ASP A 278 8.79 36.64 1.78
CA ASP A 278 8.29 35.47 2.51
C ASP A 278 8.39 35.64 4.03
N GLU A 279 9.37 36.41 4.52
CA GLU A 279 9.49 36.70 5.95
C GLU A 279 8.47 37.74 6.42
N GLU A 280 8.28 38.82 5.66
CA GLU A 280 7.25 39.83 5.97
C GLU A 280 5.84 39.25 5.92
N PHE A 281 5.59 38.33 4.98
CA PHE A 281 4.31 37.66 4.87
C PHE A 281 4.03 36.73 6.06
N LYS A 282 5.03 36.03 6.61
CA LYS A 282 4.86 35.31 7.89
C LYS A 282 4.50 36.26 9.03
N GLY A 283 5.09 37.46 9.04
CA GLY A 283 4.70 38.55 9.94
C GLY A 283 3.23 38.92 9.79
N TYR A 284 2.78 39.18 8.56
CA TYR A 284 1.39 39.46 8.22
C TYR A 284 0.43 38.35 8.67
N GLU A 285 0.79 37.08 8.48
CA GLU A 285 0.00 35.93 8.92
C GLU A 285 -0.14 35.88 10.43
N ARG A 286 0.96 36.07 11.16
CA ARG A 286 0.96 36.13 12.62
C ARG A 286 0.08 37.28 13.10
N ASP A 287 0.21 38.45 12.50
CA ASP A 287 -0.53 39.64 12.90
C ASP A 287 -2.03 39.47 12.64
N ARG A 288 -2.45 38.86 11.52
CA ARG A 288 -3.86 38.50 11.25
C ARG A 288 -4.42 37.46 12.24
N LEU A 289 -3.59 36.52 12.69
CA LEU A 289 -3.99 35.53 13.69
C LEU A 289 -4.15 36.14 15.10
N VAL A 290 -3.35 37.17 15.43
CA VAL A 290 -3.41 37.88 16.72
C VAL A 290 -4.54 38.91 16.71
N HIS A 291 -4.59 39.77 15.69
CA HIS A 291 -5.54 40.87 15.55
C HIS A 291 -6.77 40.47 14.74
N ARG A 292 -7.52 39.52 15.29
CA ARG A 292 -8.78 39.03 14.70
C ARG A 292 -9.89 40.05 14.89
N ALA A 293 -10.78 40.19 13.91
CA ALA A 293 -11.94 41.06 14.07
C ALA A 293 -12.90 40.50 15.15
N GLU A 294 -13.64 41.39 15.82
CA GLU A 294 -14.63 40.98 16.81
C GLU A 294 -15.70 40.08 16.15
N GLY A 295 -15.88 38.87 16.69
CA GLY A 295 -16.77 37.84 16.12
C GLY A 295 -16.16 36.95 15.02
N GLU A 296 -14.93 37.18 14.58
CA GLU A 296 -14.25 36.35 13.56
C GLU A 296 -13.65 35.08 14.20
N GLY A 297 -14.07 33.90 13.73
CA GLY A 297 -13.58 32.62 14.22
C GLY A 297 -12.14 32.32 13.75
N LEU A 298 -11.38 31.56 14.54
CA LEU A 298 -10.02 31.15 14.16
C LEU A 298 -9.98 30.32 12.85
N ALA A 299 -11.03 29.54 12.58
CA ALA A 299 -11.15 28.76 11.36
C ALA A 299 -11.31 29.67 10.13
N ASP A 300 -12.10 30.74 10.25
CA ASP A 300 -12.34 31.70 9.17
C ASP A 300 -11.06 32.46 8.82
N VAL A 301 -10.32 32.93 9.83
CA VAL A 301 -9.02 33.58 9.64
C VAL A 301 -8.02 32.64 8.95
N ARG A 302 -7.96 31.37 9.35
CA ARG A 302 -7.07 30.38 8.72
C ARG A 302 -7.47 30.10 7.26
N ALA A 303 -8.76 30.04 6.97
CA ALA A 303 -9.27 29.88 5.61
C ALA A 303 -8.94 31.11 4.74
N ASP A 304 -9.09 32.32 5.28
CA ASP A 304 -8.71 33.56 4.62
C ASP A 304 -7.20 33.61 4.34
N LEU A 305 -6.35 33.30 5.32
CA LEU A 305 -4.90 33.24 5.12
C LEU A 305 -4.49 32.18 4.08
N ALA A 306 -5.17 31.02 4.04
CA ALA A 306 -4.93 30.03 3.00
C ALA A 306 -5.32 30.52 1.61
N ARG A 307 -6.42 31.28 1.50
CA ARG A 307 -6.85 31.96 0.27
C ARG A 307 -5.86 33.06 -0.13
N VAL A 308 -5.36 33.84 0.82
CA VAL A 308 -4.37 34.91 0.56
C VAL A 308 -3.04 34.31 0.09
N ARG A 309 -2.50 33.28 0.76
CA ARG A 309 -1.33 32.51 0.29
C ARG A 309 -1.51 32.06 -1.16
N SER A 310 -2.66 31.46 -1.43
CA SER A 310 -3.04 30.99 -2.76
C SER A 310 -3.01 32.10 -3.82
N LEU A 311 -3.49 33.30 -3.49
CA LEU A 311 -3.49 34.43 -4.41
C LEU A 311 -2.09 35.01 -4.62
N ARG A 312 -1.28 35.07 -3.56
CA ARG A 312 0.11 35.52 -3.62
C ARG A 312 0.96 34.61 -4.51
N ASP A 313 0.81 33.29 -4.39
CA ASP A 313 1.46 32.32 -5.27
C ASP A 313 1.05 32.54 -6.73
N LEU A 314 -0.26 32.70 -6.98
CA LEU A 314 -0.77 32.96 -8.33
C LEU A 314 -0.15 34.24 -8.93
N ALA A 315 -0.16 35.35 -8.19
CA ALA A 315 0.39 36.61 -8.66
C ALA A 315 1.89 36.51 -8.96
N ARG A 316 2.67 35.91 -8.06
CA ARG A 316 4.11 35.66 -8.26
C ARG A 316 4.38 34.82 -9.50
N ASN A 317 3.65 33.72 -9.66
CA ASN A 317 3.77 32.82 -10.81
C ASN A 317 3.47 33.54 -12.13
N MET A 318 2.42 34.36 -12.18
CA MET A 318 2.08 35.13 -13.38
C MET A 318 3.12 36.23 -13.68
N ALA A 319 3.67 36.87 -12.66
CA ALA A 319 4.78 37.83 -12.82
C ALA A 319 6.06 37.14 -13.31
N GLU A 320 6.36 35.94 -12.83
CA GLU A 320 7.52 35.15 -13.23
C GLU A 320 7.49 34.79 -14.72
N VAL A 321 6.39 34.22 -15.21
CA VAL A 321 6.27 33.85 -16.63
C VAL A 321 6.26 35.08 -17.54
N ALA A 322 5.68 36.20 -17.09
CA ALA A 322 5.73 37.47 -17.80
C ALA A 322 7.16 38.03 -17.88
N GLY A 323 7.91 38.01 -16.76
CA GLY A 323 9.31 38.42 -16.71
C GLY A 323 10.24 37.55 -17.55
N ALA A 324 9.88 36.27 -17.73
CA ALA A 324 10.58 35.35 -18.62
C ALA A 324 10.15 35.45 -20.11
N GLY A 325 9.18 36.31 -20.44
CA GLY A 325 8.69 36.48 -21.81
C GLY A 325 7.89 35.30 -22.36
N LEU A 326 7.29 34.48 -21.48
CA LEU A 326 6.49 33.31 -21.87
C LEU A 326 5.02 33.72 -22.11
N ASP A 327 4.40 33.23 -23.19
CA ASP A 327 2.98 33.50 -23.51
C ASP A 327 2.05 32.61 -22.67
N VAL A 328 2.00 32.88 -21.36
CA VAL A 328 1.15 32.24 -20.39
C VAL A 328 0.17 33.27 -19.83
N VAL A 329 -1.13 33.06 -20.04
CA VAL A 329 -2.19 33.98 -19.61
C VAL A 329 -3.13 33.33 -18.60
N TYR A 330 -3.62 34.11 -17.65
CA TYR A 330 -4.59 33.65 -16.65
C TYR A 330 -6.02 34.01 -17.04
N GLU A 331 -6.91 33.01 -17.00
CA GLU A 331 -8.36 33.21 -17.19
C GLU A 331 -9.15 32.63 -16.01
N ARG A 332 -10.18 33.36 -15.56
CA ARG A 332 -11.06 32.86 -14.50
C ARG A 332 -12.10 31.92 -15.08
N CYS A 333 -12.17 30.70 -14.55
CA CYS A 333 -13.15 29.70 -14.96
C CYS A 333 -13.36 28.65 -13.86
N ASP A 334 -14.62 28.40 -13.49
CA ASP A 334 -15.02 27.22 -12.74
C ASP A 334 -15.47 26.12 -13.71
N PHE A 335 -14.71 25.03 -13.79
CA PHE A 335 -15.00 23.92 -14.70
C PHE A 335 -16.20 23.07 -14.25
N THR A 336 -16.71 23.25 -13.03
CA THR A 336 -17.98 22.66 -12.61
C THR A 336 -19.19 23.42 -13.15
N ALA A 337 -18.99 24.60 -13.77
CA ALA A 337 -20.03 25.44 -14.35
C ALA A 337 -19.96 25.44 -15.89
N PRO A 338 -20.80 24.66 -16.60
CA PRO A 338 -20.72 24.52 -18.06
C PRO A 338 -20.76 25.83 -18.85
N GLY A 339 -21.55 26.81 -18.39
CA GLY A 339 -21.62 28.13 -19.02
C GLY A 339 -20.29 28.88 -18.99
N GLN A 340 -19.56 28.85 -17.86
CA GLN A 340 -18.25 29.50 -17.78
C GLN A 340 -17.20 28.85 -18.67
N VAL A 341 -17.29 27.53 -18.87
CA VAL A 341 -16.39 26.80 -19.77
C VAL A 341 -16.69 27.19 -21.22
N ALA A 342 -17.96 27.21 -21.63
CA ALA A 342 -18.36 27.64 -22.97
C ALA A 342 -17.92 29.09 -23.25
N ASP A 343 -18.15 30.01 -22.31
CA ASP A 343 -17.75 31.41 -22.43
C ASP A 343 -16.22 31.56 -22.53
N LEU A 344 -15.46 30.80 -21.75
CA LEU A 344 -13.99 30.78 -21.85
C LEU A 344 -13.56 30.35 -23.26
N LEU A 345 -14.04 29.21 -23.72
CA LEU A 345 -13.67 28.64 -25.02
C LEU A 345 -13.99 29.60 -26.18
N ALA A 346 -15.13 30.29 -26.13
CA ALA A 346 -15.53 31.28 -27.12
C ALA A 346 -14.56 32.48 -27.20
N ARG A 347 -13.91 32.86 -26.10
CA ARG A 347 -12.97 33.99 -26.04
C ARG A 347 -11.54 33.67 -26.48
N LEU A 348 -11.18 32.39 -26.62
CA LEU A 348 -9.80 31.97 -26.89
C LEU A 348 -9.26 32.40 -28.26
N GLY A 349 -10.11 32.84 -29.19
CA GLY A 349 -9.72 33.49 -30.46
C GLY A 349 -9.01 32.61 -31.49
N ARG A 350 -8.67 31.36 -31.13
CA ARG A 350 -8.09 30.33 -32.00
C ARG A 350 -8.48 28.93 -31.48
N PRO A 351 -8.52 27.89 -32.33
CA PRO A 351 -8.85 26.54 -31.88
C PRO A 351 -7.87 26.03 -30.82
N LEU A 352 -8.41 25.40 -29.77
CA LEU A 352 -7.59 24.64 -28.83
C LEU A 352 -6.93 23.45 -29.54
N THR A 353 -5.69 23.18 -29.16
CA THR A 353 -4.88 22.07 -29.68
C THR A 353 -4.41 21.13 -28.58
N GLY A 354 -4.53 21.51 -27.31
CA GLY A 354 -4.18 20.65 -26.19
C GLY A 354 -4.90 21.03 -24.91
N VAL A 355 -5.16 20.04 -24.07
CA VAL A 355 -5.77 20.23 -22.75
C VAL A 355 -4.95 19.50 -21.70
N ILE A 356 -4.65 20.20 -20.61
CA ILE A 356 -4.08 19.64 -19.38
C ILE A 356 -5.10 19.87 -18.27
N HIS A 357 -5.71 18.80 -17.78
CA HIS A 357 -6.71 18.88 -16.72
C HIS A 357 -6.07 18.65 -15.35
N ASN A 358 -5.65 19.74 -14.68
CA ASN A 358 -4.98 19.71 -13.36
C ASN A 358 -5.90 20.11 -12.19
N ALA A 359 -7.10 20.64 -12.46
CA ALA A 359 -8.02 21.07 -11.42
C ALA A 359 -8.23 19.98 -10.34
N GLY A 360 -8.14 20.40 -9.08
CA GLY A 360 -8.23 19.53 -7.93
C GLY A 360 -8.23 20.35 -6.64
N VAL A 361 -8.85 19.78 -5.62
CA VAL A 361 -8.74 20.24 -4.24
C VAL A 361 -8.50 19.03 -3.36
N ASP A 362 -7.87 19.25 -2.21
CA ASP A 362 -7.74 18.26 -1.17
C ASP A 362 -7.99 18.92 0.19
N THR A 363 -8.71 18.24 1.06
CA THR A 363 -9.02 18.71 2.41
C THR A 363 -9.02 17.50 3.34
N PRO A 364 -7.84 17.03 3.77
CA PRO A 364 -7.72 15.81 4.57
C PRO A 364 -8.46 15.92 5.90
N VAL A 365 -9.57 15.20 6.03
CA VAL A 365 -10.42 15.17 7.23
C VAL A 365 -10.97 13.76 7.36
N ARG A 366 -10.86 13.17 8.56
CA ARG A 366 -11.40 11.83 8.83
C ARG A 366 -12.91 11.78 8.60
N LEU A 367 -13.40 10.63 8.15
CA LEU A 367 -14.77 10.41 7.72
C LEU A 367 -15.85 10.94 8.68
N PRO A 368 -15.74 10.78 10.03
CA PRO A 368 -16.78 11.25 10.95
C PRO A 368 -16.91 12.78 11.04
N LYS A 369 -15.83 13.52 10.75
CA LYS A 369 -15.79 14.98 10.86
C LYS A 369 -15.89 15.69 9.52
N LYS A 370 -15.67 14.96 8.43
CA LYS A 370 -15.73 15.49 7.08
C LYS A 370 -17.18 15.74 6.69
N THR A 371 -17.52 16.93 6.19
CA THR A 371 -18.89 17.24 5.79
C THR A 371 -19.23 16.66 4.42
N ASP A 372 -20.53 16.55 4.10
CA ASP A 372 -21.00 16.11 2.79
C ASP A 372 -20.56 17.06 1.68
N GLU A 373 -20.62 18.37 1.96
CA GLU A 373 -20.15 19.40 1.04
C GLU A 373 -18.66 19.28 0.76
N GLU A 374 -17.82 19.08 1.79
CA GLU A 374 -16.38 18.87 1.60
C GLU A 374 -16.09 17.63 0.75
N PHE A 375 -16.78 16.52 1.04
CA PHE A 375 -16.62 15.27 0.31
C PHE A 375 -17.01 15.43 -1.16
N LEU A 376 -18.20 15.99 -1.43
CA LEU A 376 -18.68 16.22 -2.78
C LEU A 376 -17.82 17.21 -3.54
N ARG A 377 -17.37 18.29 -2.90
CA ARG A 377 -16.51 19.31 -3.50
C ARG A 377 -15.21 18.72 -4.03
N THR A 378 -14.56 17.83 -3.28
CA THR A 378 -13.34 17.15 -3.73
C THR A 378 -13.60 16.29 -4.96
N VAL A 379 -14.67 15.48 -4.93
CA VAL A 379 -14.99 14.58 -6.05
C VAL A 379 -15.44 15.36 -7.29
N SER A 380 -16.35 16.32 -7.16
CA SER A 380 -16.89 17.10 -8.29
C SER A 380 -15.83 17.97 -8.97
N THR A 381 -14.85 18.47 -8.21
CA THR A 381 -13.74 19.27 -8.78
C THR A 381 -12.93 18.47 -9.79
N LYS A 382 -12.84 17.14 -9.67
CA LYS A 382 -12.18 16.29 -10.67
C LYS A 382 -13.17 15.66 -11.65
N VAL A 383 -14.26 15.09 -11.15
CA VAL A 383 -15.23 14.34 -11.95
C VAL A 383 -16.07 15.25 -12.83
N ASP A 384 -16.81 16.18 -12.25
CA ASP A 384 -17.73 17.05 -13.01
C ASP A 384 -16.97 18.03 -13.90
N SER A 385 -15.83 18.52 -13.41
CA SER A 385 -14.94 19.38 -14.20
C SER A 385 -14.38 18.67 -15.42
N PHE A 386 -13.99 17.39 -15.28
CA PHE A 386 -13.56 16.58 -16.42
C PHE A 386 -14.71 16.38 -17.41
N VAL A 387 -15.88 15.94 -16.95
CA VAL A 387 -17.03 15.66 -17.82
C VAL A 387 -17.45 16.91 -18.59
N THR A 388 -17.56 18.05 -17.89
CA THR A 388 -17.92 19.34 -18.48
C THR A 388 -16.89 19.77 -19.53
N LEU A 389 -15.61 19.76 -19.18
CA LEU A 389 -14.54 20.15 -20.10
C LEU A 389 -14.48 19.24 -21.32
N PHE A 390 -14.48 17.92 -21.11
CA PHE A 390 -14.38 16.93 -22.16
C PHE A 390 -15.53 17.04 -23.17
N GLN A 391 -16.77 17.24 -22.70
CA GLN A 391 -17.92 17.43 -23.58
C GLN A 391 -17.78 18.64 -24.51
N GLN A 392 -17.19 19.74 -24.02
CA GLN A 392 -17.00 20.96 -24.79
C GLN A 392 -15.84 20.87 -25.79
N VAL A 393 -14.82 20.04 -25.51
CA VAL A 393 -13.60 19.98 -26.32
C VAL A 393 -13.46 18.72 -27.18
N ARG A 394 -14.27 17.66 -26.96
CA ARG A 394 -14.15 16.39 -27.69
C ARG A 394 -14.31 16.50 -29.22
N GLY A 395 -15.01 17.53 -29.69
CA GLY A 395 -15.17 17.81 -31.12
C GLY A 395 -14.09 18.72 -31.73
N LEU A 396 -13.14 19.20 -30.91
CA LEU A 396 -12.06 20.08 -31.35
C LEU A 396 -10.87 19.27 -31.89
N PRO A 397 -10.02 19.87 -32.75
CA PRO A 397 -8.84 19.21 -33.32
C PRO A 397 -7.68 19.14 -32.30
N LEU A 398 -7.91 18.53 -31.14
CA LEU A 398 -6.88 18.38 -30.11
C LEU A 398 -5.80 17.39 -30.55
N LYS A 399 -4.55 17.71 -30.21
CA LYS A 399 -3.40 16.83 -30.29
C LYS A 399 -3.30 15.90 -29.08
N PHE A 400 -3.80 16.33 -27.92
CA PHE A 400 -3.81 15.55 -26.67
C PHE A 400 -4.84 16.08 -25.65
N PHE A 401 -5.25 15.20 -24.75
CA PHE A 401 -5.95 15.52 -23.50
C PHE A 401 -5.26 14.80 -22.33
N CYS A 402 -4.58 15.54 -21.46
CA CYS A 402 -3.80 14.99 -20.36
C CYS A 402 -4.43 15.32 -18.99
N ASN A 403 -4.95 14.32 -18.30
CA ASN A 403 -5.41 14.43 -16.91
C ASN A 403 -4.25 14.29 -15.92
N VAL A 404 -4.24 15.17 -14.91
CA VAL A 404 -3.37 15.03 -13.74
C VAL A 404 -4.13 14.27 -12.64
N GLY A 405 -3.86 12.97 -12.57
CA GLY A 405 -4.38 12.06 -11.55
C GLY A 405 -3.43 11.91 -10.35
N SER A 406 -3.64 10.86 -9.56
CA SER A 406 -2.83 10.57 -8.38
C SER A 406 -2.81 9.08 -8.08
N LEU A 407 -1.66 8.57 -7.62
CA LEU A 407 -1.54 7.21 -7.11
C LEU A 407 -2.44 6.93 -5.90
N THR A 408 -2.93 7.95 -5.19
CA THR A 408 -3.94 7.79 -4.14
C THR A 408 -5.19 7.05 -4.63
N GLY A 409 -5.62 7.27 -5.88
CA GLY A 409 -6.75 6.54 -6.45
C GLY A 409 -6.44 5.04 -6.68
N ARG A 410 -5.18 4.70 -6.91
CA ARG A 410 -4.74 3.34 -7.27
C ARG A 410 -4.25 2.52 -6.08
N LEU A 411 -3.52 3.13 -5.15
CA LEU A 411 -2.85 2.48 -4.02
C LEU A 411 -3.50 2.82 -2.66
N GLY A 412 -4.51 3.68 -2.66
CA GLY A 412 -5.14 4.24 -1.46
C GLY A 412 -4.42 5.50 -0.97
N GLY A 413 -5.20 6.46 -0.48
CA GLY A 413 -4.70 7.73 0.04
C GLY A 413 -4.10 7.66 1.45
N MET A 414 -3.94 8.84 2.05
CA MET A 414 -3.60 9.01 3.46
C MET A 414 -4.87 8.99 4.33
N THR A 415 -4.71 8.93 5.65
CA THR A 415 -5.81 9.18 6.59
C THR A 415 -6.50 10.52 6.27
N GLY A 416 -7.83 10.51 6.13
CA GLY A 416 -8.62 11.70 5.81
C GLY A 416 -8.81 11.98 4.31
N GLN A 417 -8.26 11.16 3.42
CA GLN A 417 -8.29 11.35 1.95
C GLN A 417 -9.21 10.35 1.22
N LEU A 418 -10.27 9.86 1.85
CA LEU A 418 -11.22 8.92 1.22
C LEU A 418 -11.84 9.49 -0.06
N ASP A 419 -12.28 10.75 -0.02
CA ASP A 419 -12.83 11.50 -1.13
C ASP A 419 -11.78 11.82 -2.20
N TYR A 420 -10.54 12.11 -1.80
CA TYR A 420 -9.45 12.36 -2.74
C TYR A 420 -9.07 11.08 -3.51
N GLY A 421 -9.06 9.93 -2.84
CA GLY A 421 -8.94 8.61 -3.48
C GLY A 421 -10.06 8.37 -4.49
N ALA A 422 -11.31 8.61 -4.07
CA ALA A 422 -12.50 8.51 -4.90
C ALA A 422 -12.42 9.41 -6.15
N ALA A 423 -12.05 10.68 -5.97
CA ALA A 423 -11.95 11.66 -7.05
C ALA A 423 -10.91 11.26 -8.11
N ASN A 424 -9.74 10.79 -7.69
CA ASN A 424 -8.65 10.47 -8.61
C ASN A 424 -8.85 9.15 -9.36
N ASP A 425 -9.39 8.12 -8.70
CA ASP A 425 -9.70 6.87 -9.39
C ASP A 425 -10.92 7.05 -10.31
N GLY A 426 -11.92 7.83 -9.91
CA GLY A 426 -13.00 8.29 -10.79
C GLY A 426 -12.49 8.98 -12.05
N LEU A 427 -11.54 9.92 -11.91
CA LEU A 427 -10.89 10.59 -13.06
C LEU A 427 -10.12 9.61 -13.95
N ALA A 428 -9.42 8.62 -13.36
CA ALA A 428 -8.71 7.59 -14.12
C ALA A 428 -9.67 6.76 -14.98
N ARG A 429 -10.79 6.30 -14.40
CA ARG A 429 -11.82 5.55 -15.13
C ARG A 429 -12.52 6.38 -16.21
N LEU A 430 -12.79 7.66 -15.94
CA LEU A 430 -13.30 8.59 -16.94
C LEU A 430 -12.31 8.83 -18.08
N GLY A 431 -11.01 8.91 -17.81
CA GLY A 431 -9.98 9.00 -18.84
C GLY A 431 -9.93 7.75 -19.73
N LEU A 432 -10.03 6.56 -19.13
CA LEU A 432 -10.12 5.29 -19.85
C LEU A 432 -11.38 5.22 -20.71
N TRP A 433 -12.53 5.71 -20.23
CA TRP A 433 -13.74 5.82 -21.04
C TRP A 433 -13.58 6.83 -22.19
N ALA A 434 -13.04 8.01 -21.89
CA ALA A 434 -12.93 9.12 -22.83
C ALA A 434 -12.02 8.81 -24.02
N ARG A 435 -10.96 8.02 -23.84
CA ARG A 435 -10.06 7.63 -24.95
C ARG A 435 -10.77 6.89 -26.09
N HIS A 436 -11.92 6.26 -25.81
CA HIS A 436 -12.74 5.57 -26.80
C HIS A 436 -13.77 6.49 -27.48
N GLN A 437 -13.87 7.76 -27.06
CA GLN A 437 -14.85 8.72 -27.56
C GLN A 437 -14.26 9.69 -28.59
N VAL A 438 -12.94 9.67 -28.81
CA VAL A 438 -12.18 10.67 -29.58
C VAL A 438 -11.01 10.03 -30.32
N PRO A 439 -10.52 10.65 -31.42
CA PRO A 439 -9.39 10.13 -32.19
C PRO A 439 -8.01 10.54 -31.66
N PHE A 440 -7.95 11.42 -30.64
CA PHE A 440 -6.70 11.92 -30.04
C PHE A 440 -6.39 11.21 -28.72
N PRO A 441 -5.10 11.17 -28.29
CA PRO A 441 -4.73 10.54 -27.04
C PRO A 441 -5.37 11.22 -25.83
N VAL A 442 -6.06 10.43 -25.01
CA VAL A 442 -6.50 10.80 -23.67
C VAL A 442 -5.69 10.01 -22.65
N THR A 443 -5.03 10.71 -21.72
CA THR A 443 -4.10 10.11 -20.77
C THR A 443 -4.42 10.57 -19.36
N THR A 444 -4.36 9.67 -18.39
CA THR A 444 -4.38 10.02 -16.97
C THR A 444 -3.06 9.61 -16.33
N LEU A 445 -2.30 10.62 -15.90
CA LEU A 445 -1.01 10.41 -15.25
C LEU A 445 -1.18 10.41 -13.74
N CYS A 446 -0.91 9.28 -13.11
CA CYS A 446 -1.07 9.05 -11.68
C CYS A 446 0.28 9.25 -10.97
N TRP A 447 0.39 10.35 -10.24
CA TRP A 447 1.63 10.78 -9.60
C TRP A 447 1.73 10.35 -8.12
N PRO A 448 2.96 10.19 -7.60
CA PRO A 448 3.19 10.12 -6.16
C PRO A 448 3.12 11.54 -5.56
N THR A 449 3.54 11.69 -4.31
CA THR A 449 3.78 13.02 -3.75
C THR A 449 4.92 13.71 -4.51
N TRP A 450 4.79 14.99 -4.82
CA TRP A 450 5.85 15.82 -5.41
C TRP A 450 6.65 16.51 -4.31
N ASP A 451 7.96 16.67 -4.47
CA ASP A 451 8.79 17.34 -3.46
C ASP A 451 8.38 18.81 -3.29
N ARG A 452 7.75 19.13 -2.15
CA ARG A 452 7.38 20.48 -1.71
C ARG A 452 6.55 21.32 -2.71
N VAL A 453 5.95 20.69 -3.72
CA VAL A 453 5.10 21.36 -4.73
C VAL A 453 3.69 20.79 -4.70
N GLY A 454 2.70 21.68 -4.83
CA GLY A 454 1.29 21.30 -4.95
C GLY A 454 0.54 21.18 -3.62
N MET A 455 -0.48 20.33 -3.58
CA MET A 455 -1.43 20.22 -2.46
C MET A 455 -0.89 19.34 -1.34
N ILE A 456 0.07 19.85 -0.57
CA ILE A 456 0.71 19.09 0.50
C ILE A 456 0.55 19.83 1.82
N ALA A 457 -0.38 19.36 2.67
CA ALA A 457 -0.59 19.94 3.99
C ALA A 457 0.53 19.58 4.98
N ASN A 458 1.09 18.37 4.86
CA ASN A 458 2.22 17.90 5.68
C ASN A 458 3.11 16.97 4.86
N PHE A 459 4.21 17.51 4.34
CA PHE A 459 5.13 16.78 3.46
C PHE A 459 5.76 15.58 4.16
N GLU A 460 6.27 15.76 5.38
CA GLU A 460 6.92 14.69 6.14
C GLU A 460 5.97 13.52 6.41
N ALA A 461 4.69 13.80 6.69
CA ALA A 461 3.69 12.74 6.88
C ALA A 461 3.47 11.91 5.61
N THR A 462 3.59 12.51 4.41
CA THR A 462 3.41 11.81 3.14
C THR A 462 4.52 10.78 2.87
N LEU A 463 5.74 11.04 3.35
CA LEU A 463 6.90 10.18 3.14
C LEU A 463 6.75 8.80 3.79
N ARG A 464 5.87 8.67 4.80
CA ARG A 464 5.52 7.37 5.38
C ARG A 464 4.77 6.47 4.38
N TYR A 465 4.13 7.03 3.36
CA TYR A 465 3.32 6.29 2.39
C TYR A 465 4.11 5.93 1.14
N MET A 466 4.89 6.88 0.61
CA MET A 466 5.74 6.72 -0.57
C MET A 466 6.78 7.83 -0.56
N THR A 467 7.96 7.57 -1.14
CA THR A 467 8.96 8.62 -1.40
C THR A 467 8.41 9.72 -2.29
N ALA A 468 8.88 10.95 -2.11
CA ALA A 468 8.53 12.05 -2.99
C ALA A 468 9.26 11.95 -4.35
N LEU A 469 8.63 12.51 -5.38
CA LEU A 469 9.16 12.70 -6.72
C LEU A 469 9.81 14.07 -6.84
N ASP A 470 11.04 14.10 -7.34
CA ASP A 470 11.72 15.33 -7.74
C ASP A 470 10.94 16.07 -8.83
N VAL A 471 10.86 17.40 -8.74
CA VAL A 471 10.05 18.23 -9.65
C VAL A 471 10.59 18.14 -11.08
N ASP A 472 11.91 18.22 -11.27
CA ASP A 472 12.50 18.17 -12.61
C ASP A 472 12.35 16.77 -13.24
N GLU A 473 12.48 15.71 -12.46
CA GLU A 473 12.15 14.34 -12.89
C GLU A 473 10.69 14.23 -13.32
N GLY A 474 9.76 14.72 -12.51
CA GLY A 474 8.34 14.68 -12.82
C GLY A 474 7.98 15.45 -14.10
N ILE A 475 8.58 16.62 -14.33
CA ILE A 475 8.41 17.40 -15.58
C ILE A 475 8.95 16.61 -16.78
N ARG A 476 10.12 15.98 -16.66
CA ARG A 476 10.69 15.13 -17.73
C ARG A 476 9.78 13.94 -18.07
N CYS A 477 9.29 13.24 -17.05
CA CYS A 477 8.35 12.13 -17.20
C CYS A 477 7.05 12.60 -17.88
N TRP A 478 6.45 13.68 -17.38
CA TRP A 478 5.23 14.26 -17.94
C TRP A 478 5.38 14.63 -19.42
N ARG A 479 6.45 15.36 -19.76
CA ARG A 479 6.73 15.76 -21.13
C ARG A 479 6.88 14.56 -22.05
N THR A 480 7.57 13.52 -21.59
CA THR A 480 7.76 12.28 -22.35
C THR A 480 6.42 11.63 -22.70
N GLU A 481 5.49 11.51 -21.76
CA GLU A 481 4.15 10.96 -22.05
C GLU A 481 3.36 11.85 -23.02
N LEU A 482 3.54 13.18 -22.92
CA LEU A 482 2.87 14.13 -23.79
C LEU A 482 3.32 13.99 -25.25
N VAL A 483 4.64 14.00 -25.50
CA VAL A 483 5.19 13.94 -26.87
C VAL A 483 5.08 12.56 -27.49
N THR A 484 5.05 11.49 -26.70
CA THR A 484 4.82 10.13 -27.21
C THR A 484 3.39 9.88 -27.62
N GLY A 485 2.46 10.77 -27.24
CA GLY A 485 1.03 10.57 -27.49
C GLY A 485 0.52 9.31 -26.80
N ALA A 486 1.04 9.02 -25.59
CA ALA A 486 0.55 7.92 -24.77
C ALA A 486 -0.96 8.06 -24.54
N SER A 487 -1.67 6.97 -24.23
CA SER A 487 -3.10 7.02 -23.92
C SER A 487 -3.46 5.92 -22.90
N GLY A 488 -4.44 6.21 -22.05
CA GLY A 488 -4.84 5.37 -20.93
C GLY A 488 -4.31 5.88 -19.58
N GLU A 489 -4.27 5.02 -18.57
CA GLU A 489 -3.75 5.35 -17.24
C GLU A 489 -2.30 4.92 -17.09
N ILE A 490 -1.44 5.82 -16.62
CA ILE A 490 0.00 5.59 -16.43
C ILE A 490 0.39 6.06 -15.04
N GLY A 491 1.00 5.19 -14.25
CA GLY A 491 1.47 5.51 -12.90
C GLY A 491 2.96 5.76 -12.84
N PHE A 492 3.38 6.75 -12.05
CA PHE A 492 4.78 6.97 -11.71
C PHE A 492 4.99 6.57 -10.25
N VAL A 493 5.53 5.38 -10.03
CA VAL A 493 5.62 4.78 -8.69
C VAL A 493 7.03 4.94 -8.15
N GLY A 494 7.17 5.44 -6.92
CA GLY A 494 8.41 5.41 -6.14
C GLY A 494 8.39 4.30 -5.08
N PRO A 495 9.50 4.07 -4.36
CA PRO A 495 9.53 3.12 -3.24
C PRO A 495 8.38 3.34 -2.25
N LEU A 496 7.64 2.27 -1.95
CA LEU A 496 6.55 2.30 -0.99
C LEU A 496 7.09 2.49 0.43
N GLY A 497 6.43 3.36 1.19
CA GLY A 497 6.77 3.65 2.58
C GLY A 497 6.22 2.61 3.58
N ARG A 498 6.54 2.81 4.86
CA ARG A 498 6.19 1.89 5.96
C ARG A 498 4.74 1.97 6.45
N ALA A 499 3.95 2.95 5.98
CA ALA A 499 2.56 3.12 6.38
C ALA A 499 1.62 1.99 5.90
N LEU A 500 2.09 1.11 5.01
CA LEU A 500 1.33 -0.06 4.55
C LEU A 500 0.96 -0.96 5.73
N GLY A 501 -0.35 -1.14 5.98
CA GLY A 501 -0.84 -2.01 7.05
C GLY A 501 -0.97 -3.49 6.62
N PRO A 502 -1.07 -4.45 7.56
CA PRO A 502 -1.16 -5.89 7.24
C PRO A 502 -2.27 -6.28 6.26
N LEU A 503 -3.51 -5.80 6.48
CA LEU A 503 -4.63 -6.10 5.57
C LEU A 503 -4.40 -5.46 4.19
N GLN A 504 -3.87 -4.23 4.16
CA GLN A 504 -3.56 -3.52 2.93
C GLN A 504 -2.49 -4.20 2.09
N ALA A 505 -1.47 -4.74 2.74
CA ALA A 505 -0.40 -5.41 2.05
C ALA A 505 -0.87 -6.68 1.32
N ARG A 506 -1.91 -7.35 1.82
CA ARG A 506 -2.51 -8.53 1.15
C ARG A 506 -3.45 -8.16 -0.01
N GLY A 507 -3.87 -6.90 -0.10
CA GLY A 507 -4.83 -6.44 -1.09
C GLY A 507 -4.24 -6.03 -2.43
N TYR A 508 -2.95 -5.69 -2.49
CA TYR A 508 -2.26 -5.39 -3.74
C TYR A 508 -1.37 -6.55 -4.17
N PRO A 509 -1.47 -7.03 -5.42
CA PRO A 509 -0.50 -7.99 -5.93
C PRO A 509 0.86 -7.30 -6.07
N ALA A 510 1.83 -7.72 -5.26
CA ALA A 510 3.20 -7.22 -5.35
C ALA A 510 3.85 -7.75 -6.64
N ALA A 511 4.17 -6.85 -7.57
CA ALA A 511 4.89 -7.18 -8.79
C ALA A 511 6.41 -6.94 -8.62
N PRO A 512 7.29 -7.82 -9.16
CA PRO A 512 8.75 -7.63 -9.10
C PRO A 512 9.25 -6.28 -9.61
N ASP A 513 8.53 -5.70 -10.56
CA ASP A 513 8.86 -4.41 -11.17
C ASP A 513 8.58 -3.21 -10.26
N LEU A 514 7.81 -3.38 -9.17
CA LEU A 514 7.53 -2.30 -8.23
C LEU A 514 8.81 -1.81 -7.54
N PRO A 515 9.05 -0.50 -7.45
CA PRO A 515 10.11 0.03 -6.61
C PRO A 515 9.90 -0.40 -5.14
N GLY A 516 10.98 -0.79 -4.47
CA GLY A 516 10.92 -1.29 -3.08
C GLY A 516 10.41 -2.74 -2.94
N PHE A 517 10.14 -3.45 -4.04
CA PHE A 517 9.65 -4.83 -4.01
C PHE A 517 10.52 -5.78 -3.17
N ALA A 518 11.84 -5.66 -3.26
CA ALA A 518 12.78 -6.52 -2.52
C ALA A 518 12.66 -6.38 -0.98
N GLU A 519 12.26 -5.21 -0.49
CA GLU A 519 12.04 -4.96 0.94
C GLU A 519 10.60 -5.32 1.36
N LEU A 520 9.63 -5.07 0.47
CA LEU A 520 8.22 -5.29 0.75
C LEU A 520 7.84 -6.79 0.73
N LEU A 521 8.32 -7.54 -0.27
CA LEU A 521 7.92 -8.92 -0.47
C LEU A 521 8.15 -9.81 0.77
N PRO A 522 9.33 -9.80 1.43
CA PRO A 522 9.52 -10.62 2.63
C PRO A 522 8.55 -10.28 3.76
N ARG A 523 8.21 -9.00 3.96
CA ARG A 523 7.24 -8.60 4.99
C ARG A 523 5.87 -9.22 4.72
N ILE A 524 5.39 -9.13 3.47
CA ILE A 524 4.09 -9.68 3.06
C ILE A 524 4.10 -11.21 3.14
N PHE A 525 5.16 -11.83 2.61
CA PHE A 525 5.29 -13.28 2.54
C PHE A 525 5.23 -13.93 3.92
N HIS A 526 5.92 -13.36 4.90
CA HIS A 526 5.95 -13.87 6.27
C HIS A 526 4.79 -13.40 7.14
N LEU A 527 3.86 -12.57 6.64
CA LEU A 527 2.77 -12.00 7.42
C LEU A 527 1.80 -13.08 7.94
N GLY A 528 1.52 -14.13 7.15
CA GLY A 528 0.45 -15.09 7.42
C GLY A 528 -0.94 -14.48 7.18
N GLU A 529 -1.97 -15.11 7.75
CA GLU A 529 -3.35 -14.62 7.69
C GLU A 529 -3.69 -13.88 8.99
N PRO A 530 -3.80 -12.54 8.98
CA PRO A 530 -4.19 -11.77 10.16
C PRO A 530 -5.56 -12.23 10.69
N ARG A 531 -5.67 -12.35 12.01
CA ARG A 531 -6.89 -12.75 12.74
C ARG A 531 -7.38 -11.65 13.66
N THR A 532 -6.47 -11.11 14.46
CA THR A 532 -6.74 -9.93 15.29
C THR A 532 -5.61 -8.94 15.21
N GLN A 533 -5.92 -7.65 15.32
CA GLN A 533 -4.93 -6.59 15.23
C GLN A 533 -5.38 -5.34 15.99
N VAL A 534 -4.44 -4.78 16.76
CA VAL A 534 -4.49 -3.40 17.24
C VAL A 534 -3.28 -2.69 16.62
N PRO A 535 -3.47 -1.79 15.64
CA PRO A 535 -2.37 -1.12 14.95
C PRO A 535 -1.31 -0.57 15.90
N GLY A 536 -0.04 -0.88 15.62
CA GLY A 536 1.11 -0.45 16.42
C GLY A 536 1.25 -1.12 17.79
N ARG A 537 0.31 -1.98 18.20
CA ARG A 537 0.31 -2.63 19.52
C ARG A 537 0.33 -4.14 19.46
N SER A 538 -0.56 -4.77 18.69
CA SER A 538 -0.63 -6.23 18.62
C SER A 538 -1.11 -6.73 17.27
N LEU A 539 -0.64 -7.92 16.89
CA LEU A 539 -1.07 -8.64 15.70
C LEU A 539 -1.02 -10.15 15.98
N THR A 540 -2.15 -10.81 15.77
CA THR A 540 -2.27 -12.26 15.76
C THR A 540 -2.50 -12.72 14.33
N ALA A 541 -1.71 -13.69 13.87
CA ALA A 541 -1.84 -14.27 12.54
C ALA A 541 -1.79 -15.80 12.59
N THR A 542 -2.52 -16.45 11.69
CA THR A 542 -2.33 -17.87 11.38
C THR A 542 -1.21 -17.99 10.36
N VAL A 543 -0.17 -18.78 10.67
CA VAL A 543 0.94 -19.06 9.76
C VAL A 543 0.83 -20.51 9.30
N ALA A 544 0.80 -20.71 7.98
CA ALA A 544 0.75 -22.03 7.36
C ALA A 544 1.95 -22.18 6.42
N LEU A 545 2.73 -23.24 6.60
CA LEU A 545 3.85 -23.62 5.72
C LEU A 545 3.71 -25.09 5.35
N ASP A 546 3.86 -25.42 4.08
CA ASP A 546 3.92 -26.80 3.60
C ASP A 546 5.02 -26.95 2.55
N ARG A 547 5.23 -28.18 2.05
CA ARG A 547 6.28 -28.47 1.06
C ARG A 547 6.01 -27.86 -0.32
N THR A 548 4.79 -27.42 -0.60
CA THR A 548 4.45 -26.78 -1.88
C THR A 548 4.99 -25.35 -1.94
N VAL A 549 5.11 -24.68 -0.79
CA VAL A 549 5.63 -23.30 -0.69
C VAL A 549 7.04 -23.26 -0.09
N ALA A 550 7.39 -24.19 0.79
CA ALA A 550 8.66 -24.22 1.51
C ALA A 550 9.34 -25.60 1.42
N PRO A 551 10.06 -25.92 0.32
CA PRO A 551 10.78 -27.19 0.17
C PRO A 551 11.78 -27.47 1.30
N VAL A 552 12.32 -26.42 1.92
CA VAL A 552 13.25 -26.48 3.06
C VAL A 552 12.70 -27.25 4.27
N LEU A 553 11.38 -27.40 4.40
CA LEU A 553 10.77 -28.21 5.47
C LEU A 553 11.19 -29.68 5.43
N GLY A 554 11.63 -30.18 4.26
CA GLY A 554 12.17 -31.52 4.13
C GLY A 554 13.59 -31.68 4.70
N ASP A 555 14.25 -30.61 5.15
CA ASP A 555 15.67 -30.65 5.50
C ASP A 555 15.96 -30.89 6.98
N PHE A 556 14.98 -30.63 7.85
CA PHE A 556 15.09 -30.81 9.29
C PHE A 556 14.08 -31.83 9.81
N LEU A 557 14.56 -32.79 10.60
CA LEU A 557 13.76 -33.85 11.18
C LEU A 557 13.88 -33.87 12.71
N VAL A 558 12.75 -34.10 13.37
CA VAL A 558 12.67 -34.28 14.82
C VAL A 558 11.95 -35.59 15.13
N GLY A 559 12.66 -36.56 15.69
CA GLY A 559 12.13 -37.91 15.93
C GLY A 559 11.82 -38.69 14.64
N GLY A 560 12.45 -38.33 13.51
CA GLY A 560 12.19 -38.93 12.19
C GLY A 560 11.13 -38.21 11.36
N GLU A 561 10.30 -37.39 11.99
CA GLU A 561 9.27 -36.57 11.34
C GLU A 561 9.85 -35.26 10.82
N GLU A 562 9.31 -34.76 9.71
CA GLU A 562 9.67 -33.44 9.17
C GLU A 562 9.26 -32.33 10.15
N ALA A 563 10.09 -31.28 10.23
CA ALA A 563 9.90 -30.17 11.16
C ALA A 563 10.36 -28.86 10.53
N VAL A 564 9.82 -27.74 11.02
CA VAL A 564 10.27 -26.41 10.61
C VAL A 564 11.69 -26.16 11.14
N PRO A 565 12.67 -25.82 10.29
CA PRO A 565 13.98 -25.39 10.75
C PRO A 565 13.87 -24.19 11.70
N VAL A 566 14.63 -24.20 12.80
CA VAL A 566 14.56 -23.14 13.81
C VAL A 566 14.91 -21.79 13.20
N SER A 567 15.91 -21.76 12.30
CA SER A 567 16.29 -20.56 11.54
C SER A 567 15.13 -19.96 10.73
N LEU A 568 14.29 -20.80 10.12
CA LEU A 568 13.14 -20.36 9.31
C LEU A 568 12.04 -19.74 10.17
N MET A 569 11.78 -20.31 11.34
CA MET A 569 10.85 -19.75 12.32
C MET A 569 11.35 -18.40 12.85
N LEU A 570 12.66 -18.27 13.09
CA LEU A 570 13.28 -17.02 13.52
C LEU A 570 13.17 -15.94 12.44
N GLU A 571 13.37 -16.28 11.17
CA GLU A 571 13.13 -15.38 10.04
C GLU A 571 11.67 -14.89 10.03
N ASN A 572 10.71 -15.82 10.17
CA ASN A 572 9.30 -15.46 10.25
C ASN A 572 9.02 -14.50 11.42
N ALA A 573 9.64 -14.71 12.59
CA ALA A 573 9.45 -13.87 13.77
C ALA A 573 10.03 -12.46 13.58
N VAL A 574 11.24 -12.34 13.04
CA VAL A 574 11.88 -11.06 12.74
C VAL A 574 11.05 -10.27 11.72
N ARG A 575 10.56 -10.94 10.67
CA ARG A 575 9.69 -10.31 9.67
C ARG A 575 8.33 -9.92 10.24
N ALA A 576 7.76 -10.74 11.12
CA ALA A 576 6.52 -10.44 11.83
C ALA A 576 6.62 -9.16 12.67
N ALA A 577 7.71 -9.03 13.44
CA ALA A 577 7.92 -7.88 14.30
C ALA A 577 7.97 -6.56 13.53
N SER A 578 8.40 -6.59 12.26
CA SER A 578 8.42 -5.40 11.38
C SER A 578 7.02 -4.86 11.01
N TRP A 579 5.93 -5.55 11.38
CA TRP A 579 4.56 -5.05 11.23
C TRP A 579 4.08 -4.25 12.44
N LEU A 580 4.80 -4.27 13.56
CA LEU A 580 4.49 -3.51 14.77
C LEU A 580 5.51 -2.40 14.97
N GLU A 581 5.10 -1.19 14.63
CA GLU A 581 5.86 0.05 14.86
C GLU A 581 5.04 1.00 15.73
N PRO A 582 5.70 1.81 16.58
CA PRO A 582 5.03 2.85 17.36
C PRO A 582 4.47 3.94 16.43
N GLU A 583 3.57 4.75 17.00
CA GLU A 583 3.07 5.93 16.29
C GLU A 583 4.22 6.89 15.98
N GLY A 584 4.37 7.27 14.71
CA GLY A 584 5.52 8.04 14.20
C GLY A 584 6.58 7.19 13.50
N GLY A 585 6.59 5.86 13.70
CA GLY A 585 7.58 4.95 13.11
C GLY A 585 8.85 4.82 13.96
N LEU A 586 9.79 4.01 13.48
CA LEU A 586 11.11 3.84 14.09
C LEU A 586 12.20 4.44 13.22
N GLU A 587 13.16 5.10 13.85
CA GLU A 587 14.40 5.48 13.20
C GLU A 587 15.22 4.23 12.81
N PRO A 588 16.05 4.28 11.75
CA PRO A 588 16.97 3.20 11.45
C PRO A 588 17.91 2.93 12.64
N GLY A 589 18.01 1.69 13.08
CA GLY A 589 18.81 1.34 14.26
C GLY A 589 19.15 -0.15 14.33
N PRO A 590 20.02 -0.55 15.27
CA PRO A 590 20.38 -1.94 15.46
C PRO A 590 19.18 -2.76 15.94
N LEU A 591 19.08 -3.97 15.42
CA LEU A 591 18.03 -4.92 15.73
C LEU A 591 18.64 -6.12 16.44
N SER A 592 17.95 -6.61 17.46
CA SER A 592 18.36 -7.83 18.16
C SER A 592 17.17 -8.73 18.47
N VAL A 593 17.44 -10.01 18.66
CA VAL A 593 16.47 -10.96 19.22
C VAL A 593 16.97 -11.38 20.60
N GLU A 594 16.20 -11.09 21.64
CA GLU A 594 16.51 -11.40 23.03
C GLU A 594 15.59 -12.52 23.56
N ASP A 595 16.06 -13.25 24.57
CA ASP A 595 15.29 -14.24 25.32
C ASP A 595 14.62 -15.32 24.43
N LEU A 596 15.30 -15.76 23.37
CA LEU A 596 14.78 -16.80 22.47
C LEU A 596 14.72 -18.14 23.19
N THR A 597 13.54 -18.75 23.16
CA THR A 597 13.26 -20.10 23.68
C THR A 597 12.47 -20.88 22.63
N VAL A 598 12.90 -22.09 22.28
CA VAL A 598 12.25 -22.92 21.25
C VAL A 598 12.15 -24.38 21.73
N ARG A 599 10.93 -24.90 21.81
CA ARG A 599 10.66 -26.34 22.00
C ARG A 599 10.76 -27.02 20.64
N VAL A 600 11.94 -27.56 20.33
CA VAL A 600 12.25 -28.09 18.99
C VAL A 600 11.36 -29.27 18.61
N GLY A 601 10.98 -30.11 19.58
CA GLY A 601 9.99 -31.18 19.41
C GLY A 601 8.63 -30.70 18.88
N ALA A 602 8.25 -29.48 19.23
CA ALA A 602 6.97 -28.89 18.90
C ALA A 602 6.94 -28.24 17.50
N LEU A 603 8.07 -28.24 16.78
CA LEU A 603 8.18 -27.74 15.39
C LEU A 603 7.87 -28.80 14.33
N ARG A 604 7.53 -30.03 14.74
CA ARG A 604 7.12 -31.11 13.83
C ARG A 604 5.91 -30.68 12.99
N LEU A 605 5.87 -31.13 11.75
CA LEU A 605 4.73 -30.93 10.88
C LEU A 605 3.53 -31.74 11.38
N THR A 606 2.33 -31.16 11.28
CA THR A 606 1.06 -31.81 11.60
C THR A 606 0.28 -32.05 10.30
N GLY A 607 0.24 -33.29 9.83
CA GLY A 607 -0.34 -33.60 8.52
C GLY A 607 0.53 -33.05 7.37
N PRO A 608 -0.03 -32.34 6.37
CA PRO A 608 0.73 -31.90 5.19
C PRO A 608 1.67 -30.71 5.44
N GLY A 609 1.63 -30.08 6.62
CA GLY A 609 2.41 -28.87 6.89
C GLY A 609 2.44 -28.43 8.35
N PHE A 610 2.93 -27.22 8.57
CA PHE A 610 3.03 -26.54 9.85
C PHE A 610 1.96 -25.45 9.94
N LEU A 611 1.04 -25.58 10.89
CA LEU A 611 -0.05 -24.63 11.11
C LEU A 611 -0.02 -24.13 12.55
N VAL A 612 0.31 -22.85 12.72
CA VAL A 612 0.46 -22.22 14.05
C VAL A 612 -0.23 -20.87 14.14
N ARG A 613 -0.58 -20.48 15.36
CA ARG A 613 -0.94 -19.11 15.69
C ARG A 613 0.31 -18.37 16.15
N ARG A 614 0.62 -17.26 15.49
CA ARG A 614 1.67 -16.33 15.90
C ARG A 614 1.01 -15.12 16.54
N GLU A 615 1.44 -14.80 17.75
CA GLU A 615 1.03 -13.60 18.48
C GLU A 615 2.22 -12.66 18.61
N THR A 616 2.00 -11.38 18.30
CA THR A 616 3.02 -10.33 18.41
C THR A 616 2.47 -9.14 19.20
N THR A 617 3.28 -8.59 20.10
CA THR A 617 2.90 -7.45 20.95
C THR A 617 4.05 -6.47 21.09
N GLY A 618 3.85 -5.22 20.68
CA GLY A 618 4.83 -4.14 20.73
C GLY A 618 4.63 -3.21 21.93
N ARG A 619 5.74 -2.76 22.54
CA ARG A 619 5.76 -1.75 23.61
C ARG A 619 7.12 -1.07 23.69
N TYR A 620 7.15 0.09 24.36
CA TYR A 620 8.40 0.69 24.82
C TYR A 620 8.88 0.08 26.14
N GLU A 621 10.19 -0.13 26.22
CA GLU A 621 10.91 -0.44 27.47
C GLU A 621 12.10 0.51 27.60
N GLY A 622 11.89 1.64 28.29
CA GLY A 622 12.82 2.77 28.22
C GLY A 622 12.83 3.38 26.82
N ALA A 623 14.01 3.62 26.25
CA ALA A 623 14.18 4.10 24.88
C ALA A 623 14.03 2.99 23.80
N ARG A 624 13.93 1.72 24.22
CA ARG A 624 13.90 0.56 23.31
C ARG A 624 12.47 0.24 22.88
N TRP A 625 12.29 -0.08 21.61
CA TRP A 625 11.05 -0.67 21.11
C TRP A 625 11.16 -2.19 21.10
N VAL A 626 10.29 -2.85 21.84
CA VAL A 626 10.30 -4.30 22.05
C VAL A 626 9.04 -4.92 21.48
N VAL A 627 9.21 -5.93 20.62
CA VAL A 627 8.11 -6.77 20.12
C VAL A 627 8.28 -8.18 20.65
N ASP A 628 7.41 -8.60 21.55
CA ASP A 628 7.33 -10.01 21.94
C ASP A 628 6.68 -10.81 20.80
N VAL A 629 7.26 -11.96 20.46
CA VAL A 629 6.72 -12.90 19.48
C VAL A 629 6.53 -14.25 20.14
N ARG A 630 5.33 -14.83 20.02
CA ARG A 630 4.99 -16.16 20.54
C ARG A 630 4.36 -17.02 19.45
N TYR A 631 4.70 -18.30 19.43
CA TYR A 631 4.08 -19.31 18.58
C TYR A 631 3.32 -20.31 19.43
N LEU A 632 2.07 -20.58 19.06
CA LEU A 632 1.17 -21.52 19.72
C LEU A 632 0.56 -22.47 18.68
N PRO A 633 0.11 -23.67 19.07
CA PRO A 633 -0.74 -24.49 18.22
C PRO A 633 -1.94 -23.69 17.72
N ALA A 634 -2.34 -23.89 16.46
CA ALA A 634 -3.41 -23.09 15.86
C ALA A 634 -4.77 -23.20 16.59
N GLY A 635 -5.02 -24.32 17.26
CA GLY A 635 -6.24 -24.57 18.06
C GLY A 635 -6.14 -24.15 19.54
N ALA A 636 -5.00 -23.63 20.01
CA ALA A 636 -4.84 -23.27 21.41
C ALA A 636 -5.79 -22.11 21.81
N PRO A 637 -6.31 -22.07 23.05
CA PRO A 637 -7.12 -20.94 23.51
C PRO A 637 -6.30 -19.63 23.53
N ALA A 638 -6.96 -18.48 23.35
CA ALA A 638 -6.29 -17.18 23.39
C ALA A 638 -5.74 -16.91 24.80
N GLY A 639 -4.48 -16.46 24.89
CA GLY A 639 -3.84 -16.14 26.18
C GLY A 639 -3.37 -17.33 27.01
N GLY A 640 -3.52 -18.58 26.54
CA GLY A 640 -2.99 -19.76 27.22
C GLY A 640 -1.46 -19.77 27.26
N THR A 641 -0.89 -20.15 28.40
CA THR A 641 0.57 -20.17 28.64
C THR A 641 1.21 -21.55 28.54
N GLU A 642 0.41 -22.62 28.53
CA GLU A 642 0.92 -24.00 28.71
C GLU A 642 1.53 -24.61 27.42
N ASP A 643 1.13 -24.12 26.24
CA ASP A 643 1.52 -24.69 24.93
C ASP A 643 2.37 -23.76 24.04
N VAL A 644 3.25 -22.94 24.63
CA VAL A 644 4.12 -22.05 23.84
C VAL A 644 5.20 -22.88 23.15
N LEU A 645 5.16 -22.93 21.81
CA LEU A 645 6.13 -23.66 20.97
C LEU A 645 7.47 -22.91 20.92
N ALA A 646 7.40 -21.59 20.80
CA ALA A 646 8.56 -20.72 20.83
C ALA A 646 8.17 -19.32 21.30
N ARG A 647 9.11 -18.63 21.95
CA ARG A 647 9.00 -17.22 22.33
C ARG A 647 10.33 -16.51 22.15
N MET A 648 10.25 -15.22 21.85
CA MET A 648 11.42 -14.34 21.74
C MET A 648 10.98 -12.88 21.79
N ARG A 649 11.96 -11.98 21.89
CA ARG A 649 11.75 -10.53 21.91
C ARG A 649 12.57 -9.90 20.80
N VAL A 650 11.93 -9.26 19.84
CA VAL A 650 12.61 -8.51 18.79
C VAL A 650 12.76 -7.07 19.27
N VAL A 651 13.99 -6.62 19.47
CA VAL A 651 14.31 -5.35 20.13
C VAL A 651 15.03 -4.43 19.17
N HIS A 652 14.45 -3.25 18.96
CA HIS A 652 15.10 -2.11 18.33
C HIS A 652 15.62 -1.17 19.42
N ASP A 653 16.92 -0.90 19.38
CA ASP A 653 17.61 -0.11 20.40
C ASP A 653 18.37 1.06 19.76
N PRO A 654 17.80 2.27 19.74
CA PRO A 654 18.42 3.42 19.09
C PRO A 654 19.73 3.85 19.76
N GLU A 655 19.92 3.61 21.07
CA GLU A 655 21.10 4.06 21.82
C GLU A 655 22.35 3.22 21.52
N ARG A 656 22.18 2.03 20.94
CA ARG A 656 23.29 1.16 20.53
C ARG A 656 23.90 1.55 19.18
N ALA A 657 23.29 2.48 18.44
CA ALA A 657 23.81 3.00 17.17
C ALA A 657 25.10 3.83 17.39
N GLY A 658 26.22 3.15 17.70
CA GLY A 658 27.50 3.79 18.00
C GLY A 658 28.45 2.96 18.88
N ARG A 659 27.99 1.86 19.49
CA ARG A 659 28.80 1.01 20.39
C ARG A 659 29.07 -0.37 19.79
N ALA A 660 29.54 -0.44 18.55
CA ALA A 660 30.06 -1.69 18.02
C ALA A 660 31.40 -2.00 18.71
N GLU A 661 31.38 -2.83 19.76
CA GLU A 661 32.63 -3.28 20.35
C GLU A 661 33.45 -4.10 19.33
N PRO A 662 34.74 -3.79 19.14
CA PRO A 662 35.60 -4.60 18.30
C PRO A 662 35.83 -5.95 19.00
N VAL A 663 35.32 -7.03 18.42
CA VAL A 663 35.81 -8.37 18.74
C VAL A 663 37.05 -8.61 17.88
N GLY A 664 38.15 -9.00 18.54
CA GLY A 664 39.43 -9.23 17.89
C GLY A 664 39.32 -10.16 16.67
N ARG A 665 40.09 -9.84 15.62
CA ARG A 665 40.31 -10.75 14.50
C ARG A 665 40.83 -12.07 15.04
N THR A 666 40.13 -13.16 14.77
CA THR A 666 40.59 -14.51 15.11
C THR A 666 41.43 -15.03 13.94
N GLU A 667 42.70 -15.39 14.21
CA GLU A 667 43.62 -15.92 13.22
C GLU A 667 43.38 -17.42 13.03
N GLY A 668 43.16 -17.85 11.78
CA GLY A 668 42.96 -19.26 11.42
C GLY A 668 42.38 -19.43 10.02
N THR A 669 42.69 -20.54 9.34
CA THR A 669 42.11 -20.87 8.02
C THR A 669 40.94 -21.84 8.22
N PRO A 670 39.68 -21.47 7.88
CA PRO A 670 38.53 -22.36 8.02
C PRO A 670 38.64 -23.58 7.13
N ALA A 671 38.10 -24.71 7.58
CA ALA A 671 37.80 -25.82 6.68
C ALA A 671 36.73 -25.39 5.66
N ALA A 672 37.12 -25.29 4.38
CA ALA A 672 36.19 -25.03 3.29
C ALA A 672 35.56 -26.35 2.77
N GLY A 673 34.24 -26.40 2.70
CA GLY A 673 33.51 -27.46 1.98
C GLY A 673 32.24 -27.96 2.66
N THR A 674 31.35 -28.59 1.89
CA THR A 674 30.12 -29.19 2.39
C THR A 674 30.37 -30.61 2.90
N ALA A 675 29.79 -30.95 4.05
CA ALA A 675 29.82 -32.31 4.57
C ALA A 675 28.76 -33.16 3.84
N ARG A 676 29.14 -34.34 3.30
CA ARG A 676 28.18 -35.36 2.86
C ARG A 676 27.85 -36.23 4.08
N HIS A 677 26.57 -36.38 4.43
CA HIS A 677 26.20 -37.35 5.45
C HIS A 677 26.13 -38.75 4.82
N LEU A 678 26.89 -39.71 5.36
CA LEU A 678 26.55 -41.13 5.30
C LEU A 678 25.48 -41.39 6.38
N PRO A 679 24.40 -42.15 6.11
CA PRO A 679 23.31 -42.33 7.07
C PRO A 679 23.83 -42.96 8.37
N GLY A 680 23.92 -42.16 9.43
CA GLY A 680 24.25 -42.60 10.79
C GLY A 680 23.00 -42.56 11.66
N THR A 681 22.77 -43.65 12.39
CA THR A 681 21.68 -43.84 13.36
C THR A 681 22.12 -43.33 14.73
N GLY A 682 21.55 -42.23 15.23
CA GLY A 682 21.75 -41.85 16.63
C GLY A 682 21.52 -40.37 16.93
N GLY A 683 20.27 -39.99 17.19
CA GLY A 683 19.90 -38.68 17.72
C GLY A 683 18.47 -38.28 17.34
N PRO A 684 17.72 -37.59 18.24
CA PRO A 684 16.35 -37.15 17.96
C PRO A 684 16.28 -36.00 16.94
N LEU A 685 17.34 -35.22 16.75
CA LEU A 685 17.41 -34.11 15.80
C LEU A 685 18.31 -34.47 14.61
N ARG A 686 17.83 -34.30 13.38
CA ARG A 686 18.58 -34.66 12.16
C ARG A 686 18.42 -33.62 11.07
N TRP A 687 19.53 -33.27 10.43
CA TRP A 687 19.60 -32.38 9.27
C TRP A 687 20.03 -33.17 8.04
N ARG A 688 19.31 -33.05 6.93
CA ARG A 688 19.60 -33.78 5.68
C ARG A 688 20.65 -33.07 4.83
N GLY A 689 20.69 -31.74 4.84
CA GLY A 689 21.67 -30.96 4.09
C GLY A 689 21.34 -30.80 2.61
N LEU A 690 20.08 -30.98 2.23
CA LEU A 690 19.57 -30.89 0.86
C LEU A 690 19.35 -29.44 0.44
N VAL A 691 18.80 -28.64 1.36
CA VAL A 691 18.50 -27.22 1.12
C VAL A 691 19.45 -26.34 1.94
N LEU A 692 19.61 -26.62 3.23
CA LEU A 692 20.52 -25.91 4.13
C LEU A 692 21.87 -26.66 4.16
N PRO A 693 22.92 -26.17 3.49
CA PRO A 693 24.18 -26.90 3.35
C PRO A 693 24.84 -27.17 4.71
N LEU A 694 25.40 -28.38 4.87
CA LEU A 694 26.07 -28.77 6.11
C LEU A 694 27.54 -28.32 6.11
N ALA A 695 27.91 -27.58 7.14
CA ALA A 695 29.28 -27.14 7.40
C ALA A 695 30.20 -28.30 7.78
N ARG A 696 31.47 -28.17 7.39
CA ARG A 696 32.61 -28.90 7.95
C ARG A 696 33.27 -28.03 9.02
N TRP A 697 33.55 -28.62 10.17
CA TRP A 697 34.10 -27.92 11.32
C TRP A 697 35.60 -28.19 11.46
N SER A 698 36.32 -27.15 11.87
CA SER A 698 37.72 -27.14 12.30
C SER A 698 37.81 -26.46 13.67
N GLN A 699 38.93 -26.64 14.36
CA GLN A 699 39.23 -25.89 15.59
C GLN A 699 40.32 -24.85 15.30
N ASP A 700 40.20 -23.68 15.93
CA ASP A 700 41.27 -22.68 15.96
C ASP A 700 42.30 -23.03 17.06
N PRO A 701 43.48 -22.37 17.09
CA PRO A 701 44.50 -22.62 18.10
C PRO A 701 44.07 -22.37 19.56
N ALA A 702 43.03 -21.57 19.77
CA ALA A 702 42.46 -21.28 21.08
C ALA A 702 41.34 -22.27 21.49
N GLY A 703 41.09 -23.30 20.67
CA GLY A 703 40.04 -24.30 20.90
C GLY A 703 38.65 -23.84 20.45
N GLY A 704 38.54 -22.70 19.78
CA GLY A 704 37.30 -22.20 19.18
C GLY A 704 36.86 -23.02 17.97
N HIS A 705 35.58 -22.90 17.60
CA HIS A 705 34.98 -23.61 16.48
C HIS A 705 34.97 -22.75 15.22
N LEU A 706 35.51 -23.28 14.12
CA LEU A 706 35.61 -22.55 12.86
C LEU A 706 35.00 -23.36 11.72
N ALA A 707 34.13 -22.73 10.93
CA ALA A 707 33.60 -23.29 9.71
C ALA A 707 33.39 -22.22 8.63
N GLU A 708 33.39 -22.64 7.37
CA GLU A 708 32.96 -21.79 6.27
C GLU A 708 32.01 -22.55 5.34
N LEU A 709 30.89 -21.91 4.98
CA LEU A 709 29.87 -22.50 4.12
C LEU A 709 29.23 -21.46 3.20
N ARG A 710 28.50 -21.94 2.20
CA ARG A 710 27.64 -21.10 1.36
C ARG A 710 26.29 -20.93 2.05
N GLU A 711 25.72 -19.73 1.95
CA GLU A 711 24.31 -19.55 2.31
C GLU A 711 23.39 -20.14 1.23
N SER A 712 22.17 -20.49 1.64
CA SER A 712 21.15 -20.99 0.73
C SER A 712 20.62 -19.85 -0.13
N VAL A 713 20.40 -20.08 -1.43
CA VAL A 713 19.73 -19.07 -2.25
C VAL A 713 18.22 -19.14 -2.00
N ALA A 714 17.53 -18.00 -2.10
CA ALA A 714 16.10 -17.90 -1.81
C ALA A 714 15.23 -18.89 -2.61
N GLY A 715 15.65 -19.23 -3.84
CA GLY A 715 14.98 -20.22 -4.69
C GLY A 715 15.03 -21.66 -4.18
N ASP A 716 16.00 -22.00 -3.32
CA ASP A 716 16.06 -23.33 -2.69
C ASP A 716 15.14 -23.41 -1.46
N LEU A 717 14.90 -22.26 -0.83
CA LEU A 717 14.08 -22.15 0.37
C LEU A 717 12.57 -22.12 0.07
N TRP A 718 12.19 -21.49 -1.05
CA TRP A 718 10.81 -21.13 -1.36
C TRP A 718 10.40 -21.52 -2.78
N THR A 719 9.15 -21.94 -2.93
CA THR A 719 8.49 -22.13 -4.23
C THR A 719 7.35 -21.13 -4.36
N ALA A 720 7.63 -20.01 -5.03
CA ALA A 720 6.68 -18.93 -5.28
C ALA A 720 7.04 -18.22 -6.60
N PRO A 721 6.08 -17.53 -7.26
CA PRO A 721 6.36 -16.74 -8.46
C PRO A 721 7.45 -15.68 -8.25
N SER A 722 7.61 -15.22 -7.01
CA SER A 722 8.74 -14.40 -6.58
C SER A 722 9.17 -14.84 -5.19
N VAL A 723 10.47 -15.09 -5.02
CA VAL A 723 11.01 -15.65 -3.77
C VAL A 723 11.50 -14.53 -2.84
N PRO A 724 11.09 -14.53 -1.56
CA PRO A 724 11.52 -13.51 -0.61
C PRO A 724 12.99 -13.71 -0.22
N ALA A 725 13.73 -12.61 -0.09
CA ALA A 725 15.06 -12.64 0.50
C ALA A 725 14.99 -12.83 2.03
N SER A 726 15.92 -13.61 2.58
CA SER A 726 16.06 -13.80 4.02
C SER A 726 16.83 -12.65 4.66
N ARG A 727 16.40 -12.24 5.86
CA ARG A 727 17.11 -11.28 6.71
C ARG A 727 18.25 -11.93 7.49
N LEU A 728 18.06 -13.19 7.84
CA LEU A 728 18.99 -13.99 8.64
C LEU A 728 19.80 -14.94 7.75
N PRO A 729 21.08 -15.21 8.10
CA PRO A 729 21.86 -16.25 7.44
C PRO A 729 21.37 -17.63 7.93
N LEU A 730 20.35 -18.17 7.26
CA LEU A 730 19.63 -19.36 7.73
C LEU A 730 20.53 -20.59 7.82
N ALA A 731 21.40 -20.80 6.83
CA ALA A 731 22.29 -21.96 6.83
C ALA A 731 23.35 -21.87 7.94
N ALA A 732 23.90 -20.67 8.20
CA ALA A 732 24.79 -20.40 9.32
C ALA A 732 24.15 -20.77 10.66
N LEU A 733 22.97 -20.20 10.93
CA LEU A 733 22.22 -20.43 12.17
C LEU A 733 21.93 -21.92 12.36
N GLU A 734 21.43 -22.58 11.31
CA GLU A 734 21.08 -23.99 11.40
C GLU A 734 22.30 -24.89 11.65
N ASN A 735 23.48 -24.52 11.12
CA ASN A 735 24.72 -25.23 11.42
C ASN A 735 25.22 -24.98 12.85
N ILE A 736 25.03 -23.77 13.41
CA ILE A 736 25.32 -23.48 14.81
C ILE A 736 24.43 -24.33 15.72
N TRP A 737 23.11 -24.38 15.46
CA TRP A 737 22.17 -25.24 16.20
C TRP A 737 22.58 -26.70 16.12
N ARG A 738 22.87 -27.20 14.91
CA ARG A 738 23.30 -28.59 14.68
C ARG A 738 24.59 -28.93 15.43
N HIS A 739 25.59 -28.06 15.37
CA HIS A 739 26.91 -28.31 15.99
C HIS A 739 26.81 -28.40 17.50
N THR A 740 26.07 -27.48 18.12
CA THR A 740 25.86 -27.45 19.57
C THR A 740 24.91 -28.54 20.06
N ALA A 741 23.84 -28.86 19.32
CA ALA A 741 22.92 -29.95 19.67
C ALA A 741 23.62 -31.32 19.74
N ARG A 742 24.61 -31.57 18.85
CA ARG A 742 25.39 -32.82 18.86
C ARG A 742 26.23 -33.01 20.13
N GLN A 743 26.55 -31.92 20.81
CA GLN A 743 27.31 -31.95 22.06
C GLN A 743 26.40 -32.14 23.29
N ALA A 744 25.07 -32.02 23.12
CA ALA A 744 24.07 -32.20 24.16
C ALA A 744 22.99 -33.19 23.71
N PRO A 745 23.22 -34.51 23.73
CA PRO A 745 22.22 -35.48 23.30
C PRO A 745 21.05 -35.59 24.30
N GLY A 746 19.82 -35.67 23.81
CA GLY A 746 18.61 -35.90 24.64
C GLY A 746 17.92 -34.63 25.16
N VAL A 747 18.33 -33.46 24.69
CA VAL A 747 17.71 -32.15 24.97
C VAL A 747 16.93 -31.65 23.73
N ASP A 748 15.85 -30.93 23.97
CA ASP A 748 14.93 -30.46 22.94
C ASP A 748 14.47 -29.01 23.15
N LEU A 749 14.93 -28.36 24.22
CA LEU A 749 14.76 -26.92 24.45
C LEU A 749 16.04 -26.17 24.02
N LEU A 750 15.91 -25.33 23.00
CA LEU A 750 16.94 -24.39 22.59
C LEU A 750 16.70 -23.04 23.26
N THR A 751 17.75 -22.47 23.89
CA THR A 751 17.72 -21.11 24.42
C THR A 751 18.88 -20.27 23.90
N VAL A 752 18.61 -18.99 23.64
CA VAL A 752 19.61 -18.00 23.23
C VAL A 752 19.32 -16.70 23.95
N ALA A 753 20.28 -16.20 24.71
CA ALA A 753 20.12 -14.95 25.44
C ALA A 753 19.96 -13.77 24.46
N ARG A 754 20.79 -13.73 23.41
CA ARG A 754 20.78 -12.62 22.45
C ARG A 754 21.28 -13.01 21.06
N LEU A 755 20.65 -12.46 20.03
CA LEU A 755 21.15 -12.40 18.66
C LEU A 755 21.23 -10.93 18.21
N ASP A 756 22.41 -10.43 17.87
CA ASP A 756 22.57 -9.06 17.33
C ASP A 756 22.68 -9.11 15.80
N LEU A 757 21.78 -8.43 15.09
CA LEU A 757 21.68 -8.44 13.63
C LEU A 757 22.38 -7.20 13.04
N ALA A 758 23.20 -7.41 12.01
CA ALA A 758 23.72 -6.31 11.19
C ALA A 758 22.58 -5.49 10.57
N PRO A 759 22.77 -4.20 10.21
CA PRO A 759 21.74 -3.41 9.52
C PRO A 759 21.17 -4.10 8.28
N GLU A 760 19.93 -3.79 7.89
CA GLU A 760 19.21 -4.54 6.85
C GLU A 760 19.90 -4.55 5.47
N GLY A 761 20.53 -3.43 5.06
CA GLY A 761 21.32 -3.37 3.82
C GLY A 761 22.62 -4.19 3.85
N ASP A 762 23.04 -4.65 5.03
CA ASP A 762 24.29 -5.38 5.25
C ASP A 762 24.06 -6.87 5.58
N ALA A 763 22.81 -7.34 5.49
CA ALA A 763 22.38 -8.63 6.03
C ALA A 763 22.76 -9.86 5.20
N THR A 764 23.20 -9.68 3.96
CA THR A 764 23.36 -10.79 3.00
C THR A 764 24.82 -11.06 2.67
N ALA A 765 25.15 -12.34 2.51
CA ALA A 765 26.43 -12.81 1.98
C ALA A 765 26.24 -14.17 1.31
N ALA A 766 26.94 -14.41 0.19
CA ALA A 766 26.88 -15.70 -0.50
C ALA A 766 27.67 -16.81 0.23
N ARG A 767 28.70 -16.41 0.98
CA ARG A 767 29.55 -17.28 1.81
C ARG A 767 29.73 -16.64 3.17
N VAL A 768 29.69 -17.47 4.20
CA VAL A 768 29.78 -17.03 5.59
C VAL A 768 30.82 -17.87 6.34
N ARG A 769 31.53 -17.20 7.25
CA ARG A 769 32.40 -17.82 8.25
C ARG A 769 31.70 -17.83 9.59
N LEU A 770 31.76 -18.99 10.24
CA LEU A 770 31.22 -19.23 11.57
C LEU A 770 32.39 -19.34 12.54
N HIS A 771 32.38 -18.51 13.57
CA HIS A 771 33.36 -18.52 14.64
C HIS A 771 32.62 -18.71 15.96
N GLY A 772 32.84 -19.82 16.66
CA GLY A 772 32.27 -20.12 17.96
C GLY A 772 33.34 -20.14 19.05
N GLY A 773 33.02 -19.66 20.24
CA GLY A 773 33.87 -19.82 21.42
C GLY A 773 34.10 -21.29 21.79
N PRO A 774 35.12 -21.61 22.62
CA PRO A 774 35.44 -22.98 23.02
C PRO A 774 34.30 -23.72 23.76
N ASP A 775 33.42 -22.96 24.42
CA ASP A 775 32.25 -23.50 25.13
C ASP A 775 31.00 -23.62 24.24
N GLY A 776 31.08 -23.19 22.98
CA GLY A 776 29.98 -23.20 22.02
C GLY A 776 28.80 -22.28 22.39
N ARG A 777 28.96 -21.35 23.34
CA ARG A 777 27.86 -20.46 23.79
C ARG A 777 27.76 -19.18 22.98
N ASP A 778 28.89 -18.65 22.54
CA ASP A 778 28.96 -17.39 21.81
C ASP A 778 29.49 -17.59 20.39
N TRP A 779 28.84 -16.96 19.42
CA TRP A 779 29.15 -17.12 18.00
C TRP A 779 29.16 -15.79 17.24
N ARG A 780 30.02 -15.70 16.24
CA ARG A 780 30.06 -14.65 15.22
C ARG A 780 29.87 -15.29 13.85
N VAL A 781 28.91 -14.76 13.09
CA VAL A 781 28.72 -15.05 11.67
C VAL A 781 29.21 -13.85 10.88
N ALA A 782 30.19 -14.05 10.00
CA ALA A 782 30.76 -13.00 9.18
C ALA A 782 30.69 -13.35 7.69
N ASP A 783 30.58 -12.35 6.84
CA ASP A 783 30.77 -12.50 5.40
C ASP A 783 32.21 -12.96 5.13
N ALA A 784 32.38 -14.07 4.41
CA ALA A 784 33.70 -14.62 4.12
C ALA A 784 34.55 -13.71 3.21
N GLY A 785 33.93 -12.87 2.36
CA GLY A 785 34.63 -11.97 1.45
C GLY A 785 35.13 -10.69 2.14
N SER A 786 34.33 -10.13 3.04
CA SER A 786 34.58 -8.81 3.66
C SER A 786 34.96 -8.87 5.14
N ASP A 787 34.81 -10.02 5.79
CA ASP A 787 34.86 -10.20 7.25
C ASP A 787 33.83 -9.33 8.02
N ARG A 788 32.86 -8.73 7.32
CA ARG A 788 31.78 -7.96 7.96
C ARG A 788 30.92 -8.90 8.80
N THR A 789 30.68 -8.54 10.07
CA THR A 789 29.79 -9.31 10.94
C THR A 789 28.35 -9.15 10.48
N LEU A 790 27.67 -10.26 10.22
CA LEU A 790 26.26 -10.32 9.81
C LEU A 790 25.34 -10.57 11.01
N LEU A 791 25.81 -11.41 11.95
CA LEU A 791 25.06 -11.85 13.11
C LEU A 791 26.02 -12.20 14.25
N ARG A 792 25.63 -11.89 15.49
CA ARG A 792 26.24 -12.45 16.69
C ARG A 792 25.21 -13.25 17.47
N VAL A 793 25.62 -14.36 18.07
CA VAL A 793 24.82 -15.18 18.97
C VAL A 793 25.52 -15.17 20.32
N THR A 794 24.79 -14.92 21.40
CA THR A 794 25.33 -14.89 22.76
C THR A 794 24.48 -15.74 23.68
N GLY A 795 25.15 -16.53 24.52
CA GLY A 795 24.50 -17.33 25.55
C GLY A 795 23.61 -18.45 24.98
N LEU A 796 24.02 -19.08 23.89
CA LEU A 796 23.39 -20.29 23.37
C LEU A 796 23.51 -21.43 24.38
N ALA A 797 22.39 -22.10 24.66
CA ALA A 797 22.35 -23.31 25.47
C ALA A 797 21.25 -24.27 25.00
N TRP A 798 21.39 -25.53 25.39
CA TRP A 798 20.39 -26.58 25.20
C TRP A 798 20.04 -27.21 26.54
N ALA A 799 18.75 -27.45 26.79
CA ALA A 799 18.25 -28.02 28.04
C ALA A 799 17.15 -29.08 27.81
N PRO A 800 16.97 -30.05 28.73
CA PRO A 800 15.76 -30.89 28.77
C PRO A 800 14.50 -30.05 29.05
N GLU A 801 13.40 -30.32 28.35
CA GLU A 801 12.12 -29.59 28.50
C GLU A 801 11.58 -29.53 29.95
N HIS A 802 11.86 -30.55 30.78
CA HIS A 802 11.33 -30.68 32.14
C HIS A 802 11.99 -29.77 33.20
N LEU A 803 13.04 -29.01 32.87
CA LEU A 803 13.80 -28.21 33.85
C LEU A 803 13.39 -26.72 33.92
N THR A 804 12.31 -26.31 33.25
CA THR A 804 11.88 -24.90 33.19
C THR A 804 10.41 -24.67 33.56
N GLN A 805 9.77 -25.57 34.32
CA GLN A 805 8.50 -25.25 35.00
C GLN A 805 8.70 -24.17 36.07
#